data_AF-A0A354PGU9-F1
#
_entry.id   AF-A0A354PGU9-F1
#
_cell.length_a   1.000
_cell.length_b   1.000
_cell.length_c   1.000
_cell.angle_alpha   90.00
_cell.angle_beta   90.00
_cell.angle_gamma   90.00
#
_symmetry.space_group_name_H-M   'P 1'
#
loop_
_entity.id
_entity.type
_entity.pdbx_description
1 polymer ?
#
loop_
_entity_poly.entity_id
_entity_poly.type
_entity_poly.pdbx_seq_one_letter_code
_entity_poly.pdbx_strand_id
1 'polypeptide(L)'
;MPHPVCLFCFKATIAIAGFLCVWAIRSDANELPQPPTVDRRLAELIQPLIDAHDGKIGLAIKHLGNGNGFVYRADDPMPTASLIKMAVMVTAYDQIHAGTLSRTLPIALKEQDKVPGSGILTAHFSEGTQLSLRDAIRLMMAYSDNTATNLVVDQISLPATATLMKSLNLPNTQLHSKVYRRDTSIDLERSKQFGLGSTTAAETIAMLEWIDRGQIINREICDEMLEHLYANQDSSKLARSLPAKVRVAHKSGDVNASRCDAGLVDGPQGRIAICVLTDENADRSWSDNNAALKLMGEIAAVTYRHYYPEAFNAASSVDGTEKHLRIGSGGLEVESIQRTLNAKLVPSPQLDIDGDFGSATEQAMMRFQESAGLTATGIVDEATKAALGAPVATESAAATAPLIDEAADKEKAKETLDGPPVVSCKAWAIADAQSGDLLFEYQGNKRLDNASTTKLMTAWLVAKLAAVDPSILDESITFSKRADETSGSTAGIRTGEKVRVGDLLYGLLLPSGNDASVALAEHFGSRFALPTDDAPKNLSAEESYDMFVKAMNEEAQALGLKQTGYANPHGLTAKGHGASAVDLCQLAAKVLQDPTLAPIISNRRYLYKVQTSDGGSRDLVWRNTNQLLDIEGYDGLKTGTTNAAGACLVASGNRDGKRLIVVVLGASGSEARYADSRNLFRWAWAEIGKR
;
A
#
# COMPACT_ATOMS: atom_id res chain seq x y z
N MET A 1 58.39 -2.35 80.24
CA MET A 1 58.16 -3.10 78.98
C MET A 1 56.65 -3.32 78.87
N PRO A 2 56.00 -2.90 77.77
CA PRO A 2 54.57 -2.61 77.76
C PRO A 2 53.71 -3.79 77.26
N HIS A 3 52.48 -3.83 77.77
CA HIS A 3 51.32 -4.51 77.18
C HIS A 3 50.91 -3.87 75.84
N PRO A 4 50.22 -4.61 74.96
CA PRO A 4 49.18 -4.04 74.13
C PRO A 4 47.80 -4.57 74.52
N VAL A 5 46.96 -3.62 74.91
CA VAL A 5 45.50 -3.68 74.88
C VAL A 5 45.06 -3.56 73.42
N CYS A 6 44.25 -4.50 72.92
CA CYS A 6 43.58 -4.35 71.64
C CYS A 6 42.17 -3.81 71.90
N LEU A 7 42.02 -2.52 71.60
CA LEU A 7 40.80 -1.73 71.67
C LEU A 7 40.17 -1.75 70.27
N PHE A 8 38.91 -2.16 70.13
CA PHE A 8 37.83 -1.30 69.62
C PHE A 8 36.54 -2.09 69.32
N CYS A 9 35.54 -1.84 70.17
CA CYS A 9 34.12 -1.86 69.85
C CYS A 9 33.80 -0.80 68.79
N PHE A 10 32.88 -1.05 67.86
CA PHE A 10 31.52 -0.46 67.92
C PHE A 10 30.69 -0.90 66.70
N LYS A 11 29.49 -1.40 67.00
CA LYS A 11 28.41 -1.64 66.05
C LYS A 11 27.79 -0.31 65.59
N ALA A 12 27.21 -0.37 64.39
CA ALA A 12 26.16 0.50 63.85
C ALA A 12 26.58 1.93 63.51
N THR A 13 26.79 2.20 62.22
CA THR A 13 26.07 3.17 61.36
C THR A 13 26.76 3.12 59.98
N ILE A 14 26.06 3.51 58.91
CA ILE A 14 26.44 3.49 57.48
C ILE A 14 25.90 2.25 56.73
N ALA A 15 24.58 2.20 56.64
CA ALA A 15 23.85 1.57 55.53
C ALA A 15 22.98 2.64 54.84
N ILE A 16 23.57 3.80 54.52
CA ILE A 16 22.96 4.85 53.69
C ILE A 16 24.10 5.53 52.90
N ALA A 17 24.66 4.83 51.92
CA ALA A 17 25.61 5.44 50.97
C ALA A 17 25.63 4.75 49.59
N GLY A 18 24.84 3.68 49.39
CA GLY A 18 24.78 2.93 48.13
C GLY A 18 23.61 3.30 47.20
N PHE A 19 22.71 4.21 47.62
CA PHE A 19 21.50 4.57 46.86
C PHE A 19 21.52 5.98 46.26
N LEU A 20 22.63 6.72 46.42
CA LEU A 20 22.71 8.14 46.03
C LEU A 20 23.65 8.43 44.83
N CYS A 21 24.24 7.41 44.20
CA CYS A 21 25.24 7.62 43.13
C CYS A 21 24.77 7.33 41.69
N VAL A 22 23.48 7.04 41.45
CA VAL A 22 22.94 6.86 40.07
C VAL A 22 22.01 8.02 39.63
N TRP A 23 21.70 8.96 40.53
CA TRP A 23 20.87 10.14 40.20
C TRP A 23 21.67 11.37 39.78
N ALA A 24 22.99 11.27 39.63
CA ALA A 24 23.88 12.39 39.41
C ALA A 24 24.39 12.49 37.96
N ILE A 25 23.53 12.35 36.93
CA ILE A 25 23.77 12.86 35.56
C ILE A 25 22.45 13.24 34.84
N ARG A 26 21.46 13.83 35.53
CA ARG A 26 20.26 14.41 34.86
C ARG A 26 20.10 15.92 35.09
N SER A 27 21.09 16.59 35.67
CA SER A 27 20.97 17.97 36.15
C SER A 27 21.17 19.06 35.09
N ASP A 28 21.62 18.74 33.86
CA ASP A 28 21.88 19.75 32.81
C ASP A 28 20.96 19.62 31.58
N ALA A 29 19.99 18.70 31.58
CA ALA A 29 19.11 18.41 30.44
C ALA A 29 17.64 18.53 30.83
N ASN A 30 17.11 19.75 30.94
CA ASN A 30 15.66 19.95 31.17
C ASN A 30 15.08 21.20 30.50
N GLU A 31 15.80 21.80 29.53
CA GLU A 31 15.15 22.67 28.57
C GLU A 31 14.85 21.86 27.31
N LEU A 32 13.58 21.91 26.86
CA LEU A 32 13.19 21.36 25.57
C LEU A 32 14.11 21.94 24.48
N PRO A 33 14.46 21.17 23.43
CA PRO A 33 15.17 21.72 22.30
C PRO A 33 14.40 22.94 21.78
N GLN A 34 15.14 24.01 21.49
CA GLN A 34 14.52 25.24 21.01
C GLN A 34 13.68 24.93 19.76
N PRO A 35 12.48 25.52 19.63
CA PRO A 35 11.68 25.35 18.43
C PRO A 35 12.47 25.81 17.19
N PRO A 36 12.13 25.30 15.99
CA PRO A 36 12.83 25.70 14.78
C PRO A 36 12.72 27.21 14.55
N THR A 37 13.82 27.83 14.13
CA THR A 37 13.77 29.20 13.61
C THR A 37 13.02 29.20 12.29
N VAL A 38 11.97 30.00 12.17
CA VAL A 38 11.07 29.97 11.01
C VAL A 38 11.81 30.32 9.71
N ASP A 39 11.85 29.35 8.80
CA ASP A 39 12.32 29.51 7.43
C ASP A 39 11.14 29.91 6.54
N ARG A 40 11.07 31.21 6.19
CA ARG A 40 9.94 31.77 5.43
C ARG A 40 9.79 31.15 4.04
N ARG A 41 10.88 30.78 3.37
CA ARG A 41 10.82 30.17 2.04
C ARG A 41 10.25 28.77 2.11
N LEU A 42 10.69 28.00 3.11
CA LEU A 42 10.10 26.68 3.36
C LEU A 42 8.61 26.80 3.70
N ALA A 43 8.23 27.77 4.54
CA ALA A 43 6.84 28.03 4.89
C ALA A 43 5.97 28.30 3.64
N GLU A 44 6.43 29.15 2.72
CA GLU A 44 5.73 29.46 1.46
C GLU A 44 5.54 28.22 0.56
N LEU A 45 6.47 27.26 0.60
CA LEU A 45 6.38 26.02 -0.18
C LEU A 45 5.46 24.97 0.47
N ILE A 46 5.39 24.94 1.80
CA ILE A 46 4.63 23.94 2.55
C ILE A 46 3.17 24.38 2.77
N GLN A 47 2.91 25.67 2.93
CA GLN A 47 1.56 26.19 3.22
C GLN A 47 0.49 25.71 2.22
N PRO A 48 0.71 25.71 0.90
CA PRO A 48 -0.29 25.23 -0.05
C PRO A 48 -0.63 23.74 0.11
N LEU A 49 0.33 22.92 0.56
CA LEU A 49 0.10 21.49 0.82
C LEU A 49 -0.80 21.29 2.04
N ILE A 50 -0.62 22.14 3.06
CA ILE A 50 -1.48 22.15 4.26
C ILE A 50 -2.89 22.59 3.88
N ASP A 51 -3.01 23.67 3.12
CA ASP A 51 -4.30 24.26 2.74
C ASP A 51 -5.12 23.32 1.82
N ALA A 52 -4.44 22.48 1.04
CA ALA A 52 -5.07 21.52 0.14
C ALA A 52 -5.59 20.24 0.83
N HIS A 53 -5.15 19.96 2.06
CA HIS A 53 -5.51 18.74 2.77
C HIS A 53 -6.84 18.87 3.52
N ASP A 54 -7.77 17.96 3.26
CA ASP A 54 -9.06 17.91 3.96
C ASP A 54 -8.95 17.07 5.24
N GLY A 55 -8.56 17.74 6.32
CA GLY A 55 -8.39 17.17 7.66
C GLY A 55 -7.58 18.09 8.58
N LYS A 56 -7.40 17.69 9.84
CA LYS A 56 -6.49 18.38 10.77
C LYS A 56 -5.04 17.99 10.50
N ILE A 57 -4.14 18.96 10.60
CA ILE A 57 -2.69 18.76 10.49
C ILE A 57 -1.98 19.37 11.69
N GLY A 58 -1.08 18.60 12.29
CA GLY A 58 0.00 19.08 13.15
C GLY A 58 1.34 18.75 12.49
N LEU A 59 2.16 19.77 12.23
CA LEU A 59 3.40 19.65 11.49
C LEU A 59 4.55 20.35 12.22
N ALA A 60 5.69 19.68 12.29
CA ALA A 60 6.94 20.29 12.71
C ALA A 60 8.10 19.77 11.85
N ILE A 61 8.93 20.69 11.37
CA ILE A 61 10.11 20.45 10.54
C ILE A 61 11.28 21.20 11.15
N LYS A 62 12.45 20.55 11.28
CA LYS A 62 13.68 21.19 11.75
C LYS A 62 14.91 20.58 11.09
N HIS A 63 15.73 21.42 10.44
CA HIS A 63 17.06 21.03 9.98
C HIS A 63 18.05 21.09 11.16
N LEU A 64 18.52 19.93 11.63
CA LEU A 64 19.24 19.83 12.91
C LEU A 64 20.63 20.48 12.91
N GLY A 65 21.22 20.67 11.72
CA GLY A 65 22.53 21.30 11.56
C GLY A 65 22.53 22.84 11.68
N ASN A 66 21.41 23.50 11.40
CA ASN A 66 21.31 24.98 11.40
C ASN A 66 20.14 25.52 12.25
N GLY A 67 19.23 24.65 12.71
CA GLY A 67 18.10 25.01 13.56
C GLY A 67 16.91 25.63 12.84
N ASN A 68 16.97 25.82 11.51
CA ASN A 68 15.89 26.40 10.73
C ASN A 68 14.79 25.36 10.44
N GLY A 69 13.56 25.82 10.22
CA GLY A 69 12.46 24.92 9.90
C GLY A 69 11.09 25.61 9.84
N PHE A 70 10.04 24.82 10.01
CA PHE A 70 8.66 25.28 9.91
C PHE A 70 7.76 24.48 10.86
N VAL A 71 6.76 25.15 11.44
CA VAL A 71 5.77 24.54 12.32
C VAL A 71 4.37 25.02 11.94
N TYR A 72 3.40 24.12 12.03
CA TYR A 72 1.99 24.42 11.87
C TYR A 72 1.19 23.61 12.88
N ARG A 73 0.50 24.31 13.81
CA ARG A 73 -0.26 23.69 14.92
C ARG A 73 0.54 22.62 15.67
N ALA A 74 1.85 22.86 15.85
CA ALA A 74 2.78 21.84 16.31
C ALA A 74 2.57 21.41 17.76
N ASP A 75 1.88 22.23 18.57
CA ASP A 75 1.59 21.99 19.98
C ASP A 75 0.22 21.34 20.23
N ASP A 76 -0.57 21.11 19.17
CA ASP A 76 -1.89 20.49 19.31
C ASP A 76 -1.74 18.98 19.53
N PRO A 77 -2.32 18.41 20.60
CA PRO A 77 -2.32 16.97 20.81
C PRO A 77 -3.17 16.26 19.75
N MET A 78 -2.61 15.24 19.12
CA MET A 78 -3.26 14.45 18.06
C MET A 78 -3.10 12.95 18.29
N PRO A 79 -3.99 12.11 17.70
CA PRO A 79 -3.83 10.67 17.70
C PRO A 79 -2.52 10.26 17.02
N THR A 80 -1.86 9.27 17.60
CA THR A 80 -0.57 8.76 17.08
C THR A 80 -0.70 7.44 16.33
N ALA A 81 -1.83 6.73 16.47
CA ALA A 81 -1.89 5.33 16.07
C ALA A 81 -0.63 4.57 16.53
N SER A 82 0.15 3.98 15.62
CA SER A 82 1.40 3.27 15.93
C SER A 82 2.65 4.14 16.10
N LEU A 83 2.60 5.46 15.86
CA LEU A 83 3.74 6.35 16.09
C LEU A 83 4.16 6.36 17.58
N ILE A 84 3.21 6.15 18.51
CA ILE A 84 3.49 6.07 19.95
C ILE A 84 4.51 4.99 20.33
N LYS A 85 4.71 3.97 19.47
CA LYS A 85 5.70 2.92 19.67
C LYS A 85 7.13 3.47 19.78
N MET A 86 7.39 4.67 19.27
CA MET A 86 8.65 5.39 19.50
C MET A 86 8.87 5.70 21.00
N ALA A 87 7.86 6.21 21.70
CA ALA A 87 7.93 6.47 23.14
C ALA A 87 8.04 5.17 23.95
N VAL A 88 7.42 4.08 23.49
CA VAL A 88 7.57 2.74 24.08
C VAL A 88 9.02 2.27 23.97
N MET A 89 9.64 2.42 22.79
CA MET A 89 11.06 2.10 22.58
C MET A 89 11.98 2.93 23.49
N VAL A 90 11.78 4.25 23.54
CA VAL A 90 12.56 5.14 24.43
C VAL A 90 12.45 4.69 25.89
N THR A 91 11.24 4.32 26.33
CA THR A 91 11.00 3.83 27.69
C THR A 91 11.70 2.51 27.99
N ALA A 92 11.68 1.57 27.03
CA ALA A 92 12.38 0.29 27.18
C ALA A 92 13.89 0.51 27.31
N TYR A 93 14.47 1.38 26.47
CA TYR A 93 15.89 1.68 26.51
C TYR A 93 16.32 2.50 27.74
N ASP A 94 15.45 3.35 28.27
CA ASP A 94 15.68 4.03 29.56
C ASP A 94 15.80 3.03 30.71
N GLN A 95 14.88 2.05 30.77
CA GLN A 95 14.92 0.98 31.77
C GLN A 95 16.10 0.02 31.56
N ILE A 96 16.51 -0.23 30.31
CA ILE A 96 17.74 -0.98 30.01
C ILE A 96 18.96 -0.22 30.51
N HIS A 97 19.02 1.11 30.30
CA HIS A 97 20.12 1.95 30.79
C HIS A 97 20.19 1.95 32.32
N ALA A 98 19.04 2.05 32.99
CA ALA A 98 18.92 2.01 34.43
C ALA A 98 19.25 0.63 35.04
N GLY A 99 19.45 -0.40 34.21
CA GLY A 99 19.72 -1.77 34.64
C GLY A 99 18.51 -2.51 35.20
N THR A 100 17.29 -1.97 35.03
CA THR A 100 16.05 -2.61 35.49
C THR A 100 15.50 -3.59 34.46
N LEU A 101 15.90 -3.48 33.19
CA LEU A 101 15.61 -4.44 32.13
C LEU A 101 16.89 -4.88 31.42
N SER A 102 16.90 -6.10 30.89
CA SER A 102 17.98 -6.58 30.01
C SER A 102 17.52 -6.59 28.56
N ARG A 103 18.36 -6.06 27.65
CA ARG A 103 18.11 -6.12 26.20
C ARG A 103 18.02 -7.55 25.66
N THR A 104 18.69 -8.49 26.32
CA THR A 104 18.70 -9.93 25.96
C THR A 104 17.66 -10.76 26.72
N LEU A 105 16.78 -10.11 27.49
CA LEU A 105 15.70 -10.79 28.20
C LEU A 105 14.88 -11.65 27.23
N PRO A 106 14.80 -12.98 27.43
CA PRO A 106 13.98 -13.83 26.58
C PRO A 106 12.49 -13.62 26.90
N ILE A 107 11.70 -13.38 25.87
CA ILE A 107 10.26 -13.22 25.91
C ILE A 107 9.65 -14.37 25.11
N ALA A 108 8.86 -15.19 25.79
CA ALA A 108 8.10 -16.27 25.17
C ALA A 108 6.80 -15.72 24.57
N LEU A 109 6.58 -15.90 23.27
CA LEU A 109 5.31 -15.61 22.62
C LEU A 109 4.26 -16.65 23.06
N LYS A 110 3.16 -16.21 23.68
CA LYS A 110 2.01 -17.06 24.00
C LYS A 110 0.87 -16.80 23.03
N GLU A 111 -0.05 -17.77 22.90
CA GLU A 111 -1.18 -17.61 21.98
C GLU A 111 -2.08 -16.41 22.36
N GLN A 112 -2.28 -16.18 23.66
CA GLN A 112 -3.05 -15.05 24.20
C GLN A 112 -2.44 -13.66 23.94
N ASP A 113 -1.14 -13.60 23.65
CA ASP A 113 -0.42 -12.35 23.38
C ASP A 113 -0.70 -11.85 21.96
N LYS A 114 -1.08 -12.76 21.05
CA LYS A 114 -1.32 -12.45 19.63
C LYS A 114 -2.54 -11.55 19.46
N VAL A 115 -2.32 -10.43 18.78
CA VAL A 115 -3.35 -9.46 18.41
C VAL A 115 -3.34 -9.19 16.89
N PRO A 116 -4.49 -8.79 16.31
CA PRO A 116 -4.60 -8.54 14.87
C PRO A 116 -3.88 -7.25 14.42
N GLY A 117 -3.97 -6.93 13.12
CA GLY A 117 -3.38 -5.74 12.52
C GLY A 117 -1.96 -5.95 12.00
N SER A 118 -1.16 -4.87 11.97
CA SER A 118 0.22 -4.90 11.49
C SER A 118 1.14 -5.76 12.35
N GLY A 119 2.06 -6.48 11.69
CA GLY A 119 3.06 -7.32 12.34
C GLY A 119 3.26 -8.66 11.63
N ILE A 120 4.30 -9.37 12.05
CA ILE A 120 4.64 -10.70 11.55
C ILE A 120 4.43 -11.79 12.61
N LEU A 121 4.49 -11.46 13.91
CA LEU A 121 4.44 -12.46 14.99
C LEU A 121 3.13 -13.25 14.98
N THR A 122 2.00 -12.56 14.90
CA THR A 122 0.67 -13.19 14.90
C THR A 122 0.50 -14.17 13.74
N ALA A 123 1.00 -13.82 12.56
CA ALA A 123 0.72 -14.54 11.33
C ALA A 123 1.76 -15.63 10.99
N HIS A 124 2.99 -15.53 11.52
CA HIS A 124 4.12 -16.35 11.08
C HIS A 124 4.83 -17.11 12.21
N PHE A 125 4.58 -16.78 13.48
CA PHE A 125 5.29 -17.39 14.60
C PHE A 125 4.34 -18.19 15.51
N SER A 126 4.80 -19.37 15.93
CA SER A 126 4.05 -20.26 16.80
C SER A 126 4.24 -19.88 18.28
N GLU A 127 3.29 -20.27 19.12
CA GLU A 127 3.46 -20.22 20.58
C GLU A 127 4.77 -20.92 21.00
N GLY A 128 5.41 -20.39 22.05
CA GLY A 128 6.68 -20.88 22.57
C GLY A 128 7.91 -20.28 21.90
N THR A 129 7.74 -19.57 20.77
CA THR A 129 8.82 -18.78 20.12
C THR A 129 9.48 -17.86 21.14
N GLN A 130 10.81 -17.93 21.25
CA GLN A 130 11.59 -17.06 22.12
C GLN A 130 12.18 -15.89 21.33
N LEU A 131 11.91 -14.67 21.78
CA LEU A 131 12.48 -13.43 21.22
C LEU A 131 13.28 -12.73 22.31
N SER A 132 14.39 -12.08 21.97
CA SER A 132 14.96 -11.12 22.93
C SER A 132 14.08 -9.87 23.03
N LEU A 133 14.12 -9.14 24.14
CA LEU A 133 13.45 -7.83 24.25
C LEU A 133 13.88 -6.89 23.12
N ARG A 134 15.16 -6.90 22.73
CA ARG A 134 15.66 -6.14 21.58
C ARG A 134 14.99 -6.55 20.27
N ASP A 135 14.78 -7.83 20.03
CA ASP A 135 14.12 -8.30 18.80
C ASP A 135 12.63 -7.96 18.80
N ALA A 136 11.96 -8.05 19.95
CA ALA A 136 10.58 -7.58 20.08
C ALA A 136 10.46 -6.07 19.77
N ILE A 137 11.39 -5.25 20.28
CA ILE A 137 11.48 -3.82 19.92
C ILE A 137 11.75 -3.66 18.42
N ARG A 138 12.65 -4.45 17.82
CA ARG A 138 12.93 -4.41 16.37
C ARG A 138 11.68 -4.68 15.55
N LEU A 139 10.90 -5.71 15.87
CA LEU A 139 9.66 -6.02 15.15
C LEU A 139 8.58 -4.94 15.36
N MET A 140 8.48 -4.40 16.57
CA MET A 140 7.60 -3.29 16.90
C MET A 140 7.90 -2.05 16.05
N MET A 141 9.18 -1.75 15.78
CA MET A 141 9.60 -0.58 15.01
C MET A 141 9.59 -0.86 13.50
N ALA A 142 10.13 -2.00 13.05
CA ALA A 142 10.31 -2.34 11.64
C ALA A 142 9.01 -2.63 10.89
N TYR A 143 8.15 -3.46 11.49
CA TYR A 143 6.90 -3.94 10.89
C TYR A 143 5.66 -3.34 11.56
N SER A 144 5.86 -2.41 12.49
CA SER A 144 4.78 -1.91 13.35
C SER A 144 4.04 -3.04 14.06
N ASP A 145 4.75 -4.09 14.50
CA ASP A 145 4.12 -5.32 15.00
C ASP A 145 3.34 -5.09 16.30
N ASN A 146 2.02 -5.32 16.27
CA ASN A 146 1.13 -5.06 17.40
C ASN A 146 1.31 -6.06 18.55
N THR A 147 1.60 -7.31 18.23
CA THR A 147 1.89 -8.36 19.22
C THR A 147 3.23 -8.06 19.91
N ALA A 148 4.26 -7.73 19.14
CA ALA A 148 5.55 -7.32 19.67
C ALA A 148 5.42 -6.06 20.56
N THR A 149 4.57 -5.11 20.16
CA THR A 149 4.27 -3.91 20.97
C THR A 149 3.75 -4.30 22.34
N ASN A 150 2.75 -5.19 22.40
CA ASN A 150 2.18 -5.63 23.67
C ASN A 150 3.19 -6.40 24.52
N LEU A 151 4.01 -7.26 23.92
CA LEU A 151 5.09 -7.97 24.60
C LEU A 151 6.11 -7.02 25.23
N VAL A 152 6.51 -5.94 24.52
CA VAL A 152 7.41 -4.91 25.06
C VAL A 152 6.75 -4.13 26.18
N VAL A 153 5.49 -3.72 26.00
CA VAL A 153 4.70 -2.98 27.01
C VAL A 153 4.56 -3.78 28.31
N ASP A 154 4.42 -5.11 28.23
CA ASP A 154 4.36 -5.98 29.40
C ASP A 154 5.67 -6.01 30.19
N GLN A 155 6.82 -5.78 29.54
CA GLN A 155 8.11 -5.70 30.24
C GLN A 155 8.34 -4.33 30.89
N ILE A 156 7.96 -3.24 30.23
CA ILE A 156 8.21 -1.88 30.73
C ILE A 156 7.13 -1.36 31.67
N SER A 157 5.96 -2.01 31.70
CA SER A 157 4.68 -1.54 32.24
C SER A 157 4.04 -0.37 31.46
N LEU A 158 2.72 -0.43 31.32
CA LEU A 158 1.93 0.57 30.57
C LEU A 158 2.10 2.02 31.09
N PRO A 159 2.08 2.32 32.42
CA PRO A 159 2.25 3.69 32.92
C PRO A 159 3.67 4.26 32.77
N ALA A 160 4.68 3.43 32.55
CA ALA A 160 6.06 3.87 32.50
C ALA A 160 6.33 4.86 31.36
N THR A 161 5.66 4.69 30.21
CA THR A 161 5.81 5.60 29.08
C THR A 161 5.34 7.01 29.45
N ALA A 162 4.14 7.17 30.00
CA ALA A 162 3.64 8.49 30.40
C ALA A 162 4.51 9.12 31.52
N THR A 163 5.03 8.30 32.43
CA THR A 163 5.92 8.76 33.51
C THR A 163 7.23 9.29 32.96
N LEU A 164 7.89 8.56 32.06
CA LEU A 164 9.14 8.98 31.45
C LEU A 164 8.94 10.22 30.57
N MET A 165 7.93 10.22 29.68
CA MET A 165 7.68 11.35 28.79
C MET A 165 7.40 12.63 29.58
N LYS A 166 6.64 12.56 30.68
CA LYS A 166 6.45 13.71 31.58
C LYS A 166 7.76 14.18 32.22
N SER A 167 8.65 13.27 32.61
CA SER A 167 9.96 13.63 33.17
C SER A 167 10.90 14.28 32.15
N LEU A 168 10.70 14.01 30.85
CA LEU A 168 11.39 14.64 29.73
C LEU A 168 10.70 15.93 29.26
N ASN A 169 9.71 16.43 30.00
CA ASN A 169 8.89 17.59 29.62
C ASN A 169 8.11 17.40 28.30
N LEU A 170 7.68 16.16 28.01
CA LEU A 170 6.84 15.77 26.87
C LEU A 170 5.46 15.27 27.35
N PRO A 171 4.65 16.09 28.05
CA PRO A 171 3.46 15.62 28.75
C PRO A 171 2.33 15.14 27.84
N ASN A 172 2.30 15.47 26.55
CA ASN A 172 1.24 15.03 25.64
C ASN A 172 1.54 13.68 24.96
N THR A 173 2.80 13.26 24.98
CA THR A 173 3.26 11.96 24.47
C THR A 173 2.90 10.86 25.45
N GLN A 174 1.80 10.14 25.18
CA GLN A 174 1.26 9.15 26.11
C GLN A 174 0.73 7.92 25.37
N LEU A 175 1.11 6.73 25.86
CA LEU A 175 0.45 5.47 25.51
C LEU A 175 -0.72 5.26 26.46
N HIS A 176 -1.93 5.13 25.93
CA HIS A 176 -3.12 5.03 26.77
C HIS A 176 -3.49 3.60 27.13
N SER A 177 -3.27 2.64 26.23
CA SER A 177 -3.68 1.23 26.41
C SER A 177 -2.76 0.27 25.66
N LYS A 178 -2.88 -1.02 25.93
CA LYS A 178 -2.28 -2.07 25.09
C LYS A 178 -3.02 -2.13 23.74
N VAL A 179 -2.29 -2.49 22.68
CA VAL A 179 -2.85 -2.55 21.33
C VAL A 179 -3.96 -3.60 21.27
N TYR A 180 -5.13 -3.23 20.73
CA TYR A 180 -6.36 -4.04 20.71
C TYR A 180 -6.88 -4.49 22.09
N ARG A 181 -6.45 -3.81 23.16
CA ARG A 181 -6.79 -4.13 24.55
C ARG A 181 -7.14 -2.84 25.31
N ARG A 182 -8.16 -2.13 24.81
CA ARG A 182 -8.57 -0.83 25.35
C ARG A 182 -9.08 -0.91 26.80
N ASP A 183 -9.51 -2.09 27.22
CA ASP A 183 -9.84 -2.43 28.60
C ASP A 183 -8.67 -2.22 29.57
N THR A 184 -7.42 -2.21 29.09
CA THR A 184 -6.24 -1.93 29.92
C THR A 184 -5.93 -0.43 30.04
N SER A 185 -6.82 0.45 29.58
CA SER A 185 -6.52 1.88 29.46
C SER A 185 -6.21 2.53 30.80
N ILE A 186 -5.10 3.27 30.89
CA ILE A 186 -4.70 4.04 32.08
C ILE A 186 -5.29 5.45 32.11
N ASP A 187 -5.78 5.94 30.96
CA ASP A 187 -6.53 7.19 30.83
C ASP A 187 -7.66 6.99 29.83
N LEU A 188 -8.86 6.66 30.35
CA LEU A 188 -10.02 6.33 29.52
C LEU A 188 -10.51 7.52 28.68
N GLU A 189 -10.40 8.74 29.19
CA GLU A 189 -10.86 9.93 28.47
C GLU A 189 -9.91 10.27 27.32
N ARG A 190 -8.59 10.28 27.56
CA ARG A 190 -7.62 10.42 26.47
C ARG A 190 -7.67 9.26 25.48
N SER A 191 -7.93 8.03 25.94
CA SER A 191 -8.12 6.89 25.05
C SER A 191 -9.37 7.04 24.17
N LYS A 192 -10.46 7.63 24.68
CA LYS A 192 -11.64 7.98 23.86
C LYS A 192 -11.32 9.04 22.82
N GLN A 193 -10.54 10.04 23.20
CA GLN A 193 -10.23 11.15 22.32
C GLN A 193 -9.20 10.79 21.25
N PHE A 194 -8.12 10.09 21.61
CA PHE A 194 -6.95 9.90 20.75
C PHE A 194 -6.62 8.44 20.42
N GLY A 195 -7.41 7.49 20.92
CA GLY A 195 -7.18 6.06 20.69
C GLY A 195 -5.98 5.52 21.45
N LEU A 196 -5.09 4.80 20.74
CA LEU A 196 -3.97 4.06 21.33
C LEU A 196 -3.00 4.95 22.11
N GLY A 197 -2.71 6.14 21.56
CA GLY A 197 -1.83 7.10 22.18
C GLY A 197 -1.93 8.47 21.52
N SER A 198 -1.34 9.46 22.13
CA SER A 198 -1.32 10.85 21.66
C SER A 198 0.08 11.42 21.70
N THR A 199 0.33 12.48 20.94
CA THR A 199 1.53 13.33 20.99
C THR A 199 1.23 14.68 20.38
N THR A 200 2.17 15.63 20.46
CA THR A 200 2.23 16.80 19.58
C THR A 200 3.38 16.66 18.58
N ALA A 201 3.34 17.42 17.48
CA ALA A 201 4.43 17.43 16.51
C ALA A 201 5.72 18.02 17.12
N ALA A 202 5.58 19.04 17.97
CA ALA A 202 6.69 19.67 18.69
C ALA A 202 7.40 18.68 19.64
N GLU A 203 6.65 17.92 20.44
CA GLU A 203 7.22 16.91 21.34
C GLU A 203 7.94 15.79 20.58
N THR A 204 7.37 15.40 19.43
CA THR A 204 7.97 14.34 18.59
C THR A 204 9.30 14.79 17.98
N ILE A 205 9.40 16.02 17.45
CA ILE A 205 10.68 16.51 16.91
C ILE A 205 11.72 16.74 17.99
N ALA A 206 11.31 17.14 19.20
CA ALA A 206 12.20 17.28 20.35
C ALA A 206 12.83 15.93 20.73
N MET A 207 12.00 14.88 20.82
CA MET A 207 12.45 13.51 21.04
C MET A 207 13.42 13.03 19.95
N LEU A 208 13.10 13.26 18.67
CA LEU A 208 13.97 12.90 17.54
C LEU A 208 15.31 13.66 17.56
N GLU A 209 15.30 14.95 17.91
CA GLU A 209 16.52 15.75 18.04
C GLU A 209 17.42 15.24 19.18
N TRP A 210 16.84 14.92 20.34
CA TRP A 210 17.60 14.33 21.43
C TRP A 210 18.16 12.95 21.10
N ILE A 211 17.42 12.12 20.34
CA ILE A 211 17.94 10.86 19.82
C ILE A 211 19.13 11.13 18.88
N ASP A 212 19.00 12.02 17.90
CA ASP A 212 20.06 12.36 16.94
C ASP A 212 21.34 12.86 17.63
N ARG A 213 21.18 13.73 18.64
CA ARG A 213 22.29 14.31 19.42
C ARG A 213 22.88 13.35 20.46
N GLY A 214 22.28 12.18 20.70
CA GLY A 214 22.74 11.26 21.73
C GLY A 214 22.41 11.70 23.16
N GLN A 215 21.38 12.54 23.33
CA GLN A 215 21.08 13.29 24.56
C GLN A 215 19.85 12.79 25.31
N ILE A 216 18.95 12.00 24.71
CA ILE A 216 17.74 11.54 25.41
C ILE A 216 18.06 10.58 26.56
N ILE A 217 19.11 9.76 26.38
CA ILE A 217 19.66 8.84 27.39
C ILE A 217 21.19 8.95 27.38
N ASN A 218 21.83 8.40 26.35
CA ASN A 218 23.25 8.57 26.03
C ASN A 218 23.49 8.18 24.56
N ARG A 219 24.68 8.45 24.03
CA ARG A 219 25.01 8.24 22.61
C ARG A 219 24.84 6.79 22.16
N GLU A 220 25.38 5.83 22.90
CA GLU A 220 25.33 4.40 22.53
C GLU A 220 23.89 3.90 22.37
N ILE A 221 23.03 4.21 23.34
CA ILE A 221 21.62 3.82 23.33
C ILE A 221 20.84 4.56 22.24
N CYS A 222 21.16 5.82 21.98
CA CYS A 222 20.55 6.57 20.88
C CYS A 222 20.91 5.99 19.52
N ASP A 223 22.16 5.59 19.31
CA ASP A 223 22.60 4.96 18.08
C ASP A 223 21.84 3.62 17.86
N GLU A 224 21.60 2.83 18.92
CA GLU A 224 20.78 1.62 18.84
C GLU A 224 19.30 1.91 18.54
N MET A 225 18.72 2.97 19.12
CA MET A 225 17.36 3.42 18.78
C MET A 225 17.25 3.88 17.33
N LEU A 226 18.28 4.57 16.80
CA LEU A 226 18.34 4.95 15.39
C LEU A 226 18.38 3.72 14.48
N GLU A 227 19.11 2.66 14.84
CA GLU A 227 19.10 1.41 14.08
C GLU A 227 17.68 0.85 13.93
N HIS A 228 16.87 0.87 15.00
CA HIS A 228 15.48 0.39 14.96
C HIS A 228 14.62 1.26 14.04
N LEU A 229 14.78 2.57 14.10
CA LEU A 229 14.06 3.53 13.25
C LEU A 229 14.44 3.37 11.76
N TYR A 230 15.69 3.09 11.43
CA TYR A 230 16.13 2.80 10.05
C TYR A 230 15.60 1.47 9.50
N ALA A 231 15.18 0.55 10.36
CA ALA A 231 14.63 -0.73 9.93
C ALA A 231 13.14 -0.68 9.62
N ASN A 232 12.48 0.47 9.77
CA ASN A 232 11.11 0.66 9.34
C ASN A 232 10.95 0.32 7.85
N GLN A 233 9.94 -0.49 7.53
CA GLN A 233 9.66 -0.97 6.17
C GLN A 233 8.61 -0.12 5.43
N ASP A 234 8.04 0.90 6.08
CA ASP A 234 6.99 1.72 5.48
C ASP A 234 7.57 2.79 4.54
N SER A 235 7.51 2.53 3.24
CA SER A 235 7.92 3.48 2.21
C SER A 235 6.77 4.35 1.68
N SER A 236 5.57 4.27 2.26
CA SER A 236 4.36 4.91 1.69
C SER A 236 4.18 6.39 2.06
N LYS A 237 4.96 6.91 3.02
CA LYS A 237 4.81 8.23 3.65
C LYS A 237 6.07 9.11 3.50
N LEU A 238 6.82 9.44 4.57
CA LEU A 238 7.98 10.35 4.49
C LEU A 238 9.02 9.89 3.45
N ALA A 239 9.25 8.58 3.36
CA ALA A 239 10.20 8.00 2.41
C ALA A 239 9.70 7.98 0.95
N ARG A 240 8.40 8.15 0.71
CA ARG A 240 7.73 7.89 -0.57
C ARG A 240 8.30 8.69 -1.74
N SER A 241 8.54 9.98 -1.52
CA SER A 241 8.88 10.94 -2.58
C SER A 241 10.32 11.45 -2.44
N LEU A 242 11.12 10.82 -1.58
CA LEU A 242 12.55 11.12 -1.44
C LEU A 242 13.37 10.35 -2.49
N PRO A 243 14.56 10.86 -2.88
CA PRO A 243 15.46 10.12 -3.76
C PRO A 243 15.85 8.77 -3.16
N ALA A 244 16.00 7.73 -3.99
CA ALA A 244 16.17 6.34 -3.55
C ALA A 244 17.37 6.08 -2.60
N LYS A 245 18.41 6.92 -2.65
CA LYS A 245 19.59 6.82 -1.77
C LYS A 245 19.39 7.50 -0.41
N VAL A 246 18.35 8.31 -0.25
CA VAL A 246 18.08 9.02 0.99
C VAL A 246 17.43 8.05 1.96
N ARG A 247 18.10 7.84 3.09
CA ARG A 247 17.57 6.99 4.16
C ARG A 247 16.72 7.83 5.11
N VAL A 248 15.74 7.17 5.70
CA VAL A 248 14.86 7.77 6.70
C VAL A 248 14.83 6.86 7.92
N ALA A 249 15.16 7.41 9.09
CA ALA A 249 14.95 6.75 10.38
C ALA A 249 13.62 7.25 10.96
N HIS A 250 12.55 6.46 10.85
CA HIS A 250 11.20 6.95 11.15
C HIS A 250 10.27 5.90 11.77
N LYS A 251 9.12 6.36 12.27
CA LYS A 251 8.00 5.53 12.68
C LYS A 251 6.68 6.10 12.16
N SER A 252 5.91 5.24 11.48
CA SER A 252 4.58 5.57 11.00
C SER A 252 3.46 5.07 11.92
N GLY A 253 2.24 5.56 11.70
CA GLY A 253 1.04 5.08 12.37
C GLY A 253 -0.23 5.42 11.61
N ASP A 254 -1.12 4.44 11.49
CA ASP A 254 -2.35 4.56 10.70
C ASP A 254 -3.55 3.98 11.45
N VAL A 255 -4.66 4.73 11.46
CA VAL A 255 -6.03 4.28 11.81
C VAL A 255 -7.01 5.06 10.95
N ASN A 256 -8.18 4.53 10.59
CA ASN A 256 -9.08 5.12 9.58
C ASN A 256 -9.07 6.66 9.43
N ALA A 257 -9.32 7.42 10.50
CA ALA A 257 -9.38 8.89 10.47
C ALA A 257 -8.02 9.62 10.61
N SER A 258 -6.96 8.92 11.04
CA SER A 258 -5.67 9.52 11.37
C SER A 258 -4.52 8.81 10.66
N ARG A 259 -3.56 9.58 10.14
CA ARG A 259 -2.31 9.05 9.58
C ARG A 259 -1.17 9.89 10.16
N CYS A 260 -0.06 9.26 10.49
CA CYS A 260 1.11 9.98 10.96
C CYS A 260 2.40 9.30 10.53
N ASP A 261 3.45 10.11 10.41
CA ASP A 261 4.81 9.64 10.25
C ASP A 261 5.78 10.69 10.80
N ALA A 262 6.80 10.23 11.51
CA ALA A 262 7.82 11.09 12.07
C ALA A 262 9.18 10.42 12.06
N GLY A 263 10.21 11.18 11.69
CA GLY A 263 11.57 10.66 11.62
C GLY A 263 12.63 11.67 11.23
N LEU A 264 13.83 11.13 11.05
CA LEU A 264 15.04 11.83 10.64
C LEU A 264 15.38 11.44 9.20
N VAL A 265 15.42 12.43 8.31
CA VAL A 265 15.83 12.27 6.90
C VAL A 265 17.32 12.60 6.78
N ASP A 266 18.11 11.64 6.26
CA ASP A 266 19.56 11.79 6.11
C ASP A 266 19.91 12.81 5.02
N GLY A 267 20.70 13.83 5.37
CA GLY A 267 21.16 14.88 4.46
C GLY A 267 22.68 15.09 4.48
N PRO A 268 23.26 15.69 3.42
CA PRO A 268 24.70 15.93 3.32
C PRO A 268 25.24 16.94 4.35
N GLN A 269 24.41 17.85 4.86
CA GLN A 269 24.82 18.90 5.81
C GLN A 269 24.12 18.77 7.18
N GLY A 270 23.60 17.58 7.48
CA GLY A 270 22.85 17.29 8.69
C GLY A 270 21.59 16.48 8.40
N ARG A 271 20.90 16.05 9.44
CA ARG A 271 19.58 15.43 9.30
C ARG A 271 18.47 16.47 9.38
N ILE A 272 17.34 16.17 8.75
CA ILE A 272 16.10 16.94 8.90
C ILE A 272 15.14 16.10 9.75
N ALA A 273 14.71 16.63 10.89
CA ALA A 273 13.63 16.06 11.68
C ALA A 273 12.28 16.54 11.11
N ILE A 274 11.38 15.60 10.81
CA ILE A 274 10.03 15.88 10.30
C ILE A 274 9.04 15.07 11.12
N CYS A 275 7.96 15.71 11.58
CA CYS A 275 6.79 15.05 12.16
C CYS A 275 5.53 15.60 11.49
N VAL A 276 4.75 14.71 10.88
CA VAL A 276 3.44 15.03 10.30
C VAL A 276 2.38 14.18 10.99
N LEU A 277 1.45 14.83 11.66
CA LEU A 277 0.28 14.24 12.30
C LEU A 277 -0.96 14.70 11.54
N THR A 278 -1.80 13.77 11.10
CA THR A 278 -3.08 14.08 10.48
C THR A 278 -4.21 13.37 11.22
N ASP A 279 -5.35 14.03 11.33
CA ASP A 279 -6.54 13.47 11.98
C ASP A 279 -7.81 14.05 11.36
N GLU A 280 -8.96 13.43 11.60
CA GLU A 280 -10.23 13.80 10.99
C GLU A 280 -10.14 13.86 9.45
N ASN A 281 -9.28 13.04 8.85
CA ASN A 281 -9.08 13.01 7.40
C ASN A 281 -10.39 12.63 6.70
N ALA A 282 -10.76 13.42 5.67
CA ALA A 282 -11.87 13.09 4.79
C ALA A 282 -11.58 11.81 4.00
N ASP A 283 -10.35 11.68 3.46
CA ASP A 283 -9.89 10.45 2.84
C ASP A 283 -9.47 9.41 3.89
N ARG A 284 -10.36 8.45 4.13
CA ARG A 284 -10.16 7.34 5.07
C ARG A 284 -9.70 6.05 4.38
N SER A 285 -9.41 6.10 3.07
CA SER A 285 -9.00 4.92 2.30
C SER A 285 -7.68 4.32 2.80
N TRP A 286 -7.51 3.02 2.61
CA TRP A 286 -6.25 2.30 2.88
C TRP A 286 -5.54 1.98 1.56
N SER A 287 -5.46 3.00 0.70
CA SER A 287 -4.81 2.91 -0.61
C SER A 287 -3.52 3.72 -0.63
N ASP A 288 -2.58 3.36 -1.50
CA ASP A 288 -1.38 4.16 -1.74
C ASP A 288 -1.71 5.55 -2.29
N ASN A 289 -2.94 5.78 -2.76
CA ASN A 289 -3.40 7.06 -3.24
C ASN A 289 -3.97 7.97 -2.15
N ASN A 290 -3.99 7.50 -0.89
CA ASN A 290 -4.57 8.25 0.22
C ASN A 290 -3.92 9.64 0.37
N ALA A 291 -4.77 10.67 0.50
CA ALA A 291 -4.33 12.07 0.52
C ALA A 291 -3.31 12.38 1.63
N ALA A 292 -3.50 11.84 2.83
CA ALA A 292 -2.57 12.08 3.94
C ALA A 292 -1.21 11.40 3.73
N LEU A 293 -1.17 10.22 3.09
CA LEU A 293 0.10 9.55 2.76
C LEU A 293 0.90 10.36 1.73
N LYS A 294 0.21 10.86 0.70
CA LYS A 294 0.80 11.74 -0.33
C LYS A 294 1.33 13.03 0.28
N LEU A 295 0.52 13.69 1.12
CA LEU A 295 0.91 14.90 1.84
C LEU A 295 2.23 14.71 2.60
N MET A 296 2.38 13.62 3.35
CA MET A 296 3.62 13.35 4.10
C MET A 296 4.83 13.19 3.18
N GLY A 297 4.67 12.45 2.08
CA GLY A 297 5.74 12.29 1.09
C GLY A 297 6.11 13.61 0.41
N GLU A 298 5.13 14.42 0.04
CA GLU A 298 5.32 15.72 -0.58
C GLU A 298 6.01 16.71 0.37
N ILE A 299 5.57 16.79 1.64
CA ILE A 299 6.23 17.59 2.67
C ILE A 299 7.70 17.17 2.82
N ALA A 300 7.99 15.88 2.91
CA ALA A 300 9.35 15.38 3.02
C ALA A 300 10.22 15.76 1.80
N ALA A 301 9.69 15.56 0.58
CA ALA A 301 10.39 15.85 -0.66
C ALA A 301 10.66 17.35 -0.85
N VAL A 302 9.66 18.20 -0.60
CA VAL A 302 9.78 19.67 -0.67
C VAL A 302 10.81 20.15 0.35
N THR A 303 10.74 19.65 1.58
CA THR A 303 11.69 20.00 2.64
C THR A 303 13.12 19.58 2.29
N TYR A 304 13.29 18.36 1.79
CA TYR A 304 14.61 17.86 1.39
C TYR A 304 15.20 18.66 0.22
N ARG A 305 14.39 18.94 -0.81
CA ARG A 305 14.80 19.75 -1.97
C ARG A 305 15.17 21.17 -1.55
N HIS A 306 14.45 21.76 -0.60
CA HIS A 306 14.72 23.09 -0.07
C HIS A 306 16.10 23.18 0.60
N TYR A 307 16.43 22.21 1.48
CA TYR A 307 17.72 22.23 2.18
C TYR A 307 18.88 21.67 1.34
N TYR A 308 18.63 20.70 0.45
CA TYR A 308 19.65 20.01 -0.32
C TYR A 308 19.32 19.95 -1.81
N PRO A 309 19.16 21.10 -2.50
CA PRO A 309 18.76 21.13 -3.90
C PRO A 309 19.75 20.41 -4.82
N GLU A 310 21.06 20.59 -4.59
CA GLU A 310 22.10 19.90 -5.36
C GLU A 310 22.06 18.38 -5.15
N ALA A 311 21.94 17.92 -3.90
CA ALA A 311 21.88 16.49 -3.60
C ALA A 311 20.57 15.87 -4.13
N PHE A 312 19.46 16.60 -4.07
CA PHE A 312 18.19 16.17 -4.65
C PHE A 312 18.30 16.04 -6.18
N ASN A 313 18.88 17.04 -6.85
CA ASN A 313 19.08 17.04 -8.30
C ASN A 313 20.12 15.99 -8.74
N ALA A 314 21.21 15.82 -7.98
CA ALA A 314 22.25 14.83 -8.23
C ALA A 314 21.74 13.40 -8.00
N ALA A 315 20.99 13.15 -6.92
CA ALA A 315 20.35 11.85 -6.71
C ALA A 315 19.27 11.56 -7.76
N SER A 316 18.69 12.61 -8.36
CA SER A 316 17.79 12.51 -9.51
C SER A 316 18.53 12.33 -10.85
N SER A 317 19.86 12.53 -10.89
CA SER A 317 20.71 12.42 -12.10
C SER A 317 21.71 11.24 -12.07
N VAL A 318 21.85 10.53 -10.94
CA VAL A 318 22.76 9.39 -10.78
C VAL A 318 22.13 8.04 -11.16
N ASP A 319 20.83 8.01 -11.44
CA ASP A 319 20.32 7.09 -12.47
C ASP A 319 20.43 7.83 -13.80
N GLY A 320 21.33 7.38 -14.68
CA GLY A 320 21.62 7.98 -15.99
C GLY A 320 20.48 7.88 -17.00
N THR A 321 19.29 8.31 -16.61
CA THR A 321 18.22 8.76 -17.50
C THR A 321 17.65 10.01 -16.86
N GLU A 322 17.83 11.17 -17.50
CA GLU A 322 16.94 12.31 -17.26
C GLU A 322 15.50 11.75 -17.23
N LYS A 323 14.81 11.97 -16.10
CA LYS A 323 13.45 11.46 -15.89
C LYS A 323 12.48 12.34 -16.69
N HIS A 324 12.63 12.30 -18.01
CA HIS A 324 11.65 12.89 -18.91
C HIS A 324 10.34 12.12 -18.76
N LEU A 325 9.23 12.85 -18.76
CA LEU A 325 7.93 12.20 -18.83
C LEU A 325 7.79 11.57 -20.22
N ARG A 326 7.47 10.29 -20.21
CA ARG A 326 7.41 9.39 -21.36
C ARG A 326 6.46 8.25 -21.05
N ILE A 327 6.21 7.36 -22.00
CA ILE A 327 5.36 6.20 -21.76
C ILE A 327 5.68 5.48 -20.44
N GLY A 328 4.67 5.31 -19.60
CA GLY A 328 4.76 4.69 -18.27
C GLY A 328 5.10 5.63 -17.12
N SER A 329 5.22 6.95 -17.38
CA SER A 329 5.28 7.98 -16.33
C SER A 329 3.88 8.27 -15.80
N GLY A 330 3.74 8.64 -14.53
CA GLY A 330 2.41 8.97 -13.99
C GLY A 330 2.41 9.98 -12.85
N GLY A 331 1.23 10.47 -12.49
CA GLY A 331 0.97 11.44 -11.43
C GLY A 331 0.54 12.83 -11.94
N LEU A 332 0.47 13.79 -11.02
CA LEU A 332 -0.07 15.13 -11.27
C LEU A 332 0.68 15.92 -12.35
N GLU A 333 1.99 15.66 -12.54
CA GLU A 333 2.78 16.28 -13.61
C GLU A 333 2.29 15.83 -14.99
N VAL A 334 1.85 14.57 -15.10
CA VAL A 334 1.25 14.03 -16.32
C VAL A 334 -0.17 14.57 -16.52
N GLU A 335 -0.99 14.65 -15.47
CA GLU A 335 -2.33 15.26 -15.56
C GLU A 335 -2.25 16.72 -16.04
N SER A 336 -1.27 17.46 -15.51
CA SER A 336 -0.98 18.83 -15.90
C SER A 336 -0.60 18.94 -17.38
N ILE A 337 0.18 17.98 -17.88
CA ILE A 337 0.55 17.91 -19.30
C ILE A 337 -0.64 17.52 -20.16
N GLN A 338 -1.43 16.54 -19.77
CA GLN A 338 -2.65 16.13 -20.50
C GLN A 338 -3.63 17.30 -20.63
N ARG A 339 -3.85 18.07 -19.56
CA ARG A 339 -4.63 19.32 -19.60
C ARG A 339 -4.04 20.34 -20.57
N THR A 340 -2.73 20.55 -20.48
CA THR A 340 -2.02 21.54 -21.31
C THR A 340 -2.08 21.16 -22.79
N LEU A 341 -1.89 19.89 -23.12
CA LEU A 341 -2.00 19.36 -24.48
C LEU A 341 -3.43 19.49 -25.02
N ASN A 342 -4.44 19.15 -24.21
CA ASN A 342 -5.84 19.35 -24.56
C ASN A 342 -6.18 20.81 -24.87
N ALA A 343 -5.58 21.74 -24.14
CA ALA A 343 -5.83 23.18 -24.31
C ALA A 343 -5.06 23.79 -25.49
N LYS A 344 -3.83 23.33 -25.77
CA LYS A 344 -2.91 23.99 -26.71
C LYS A 344 -2.92 23.44 -28.13
N LEU A 345 -3.30 22.17 -28.33
CA LEU A 345 -3.35 21.57 -29.66
C LEU A 345 -4.67 21.84 -30.36
N VAL A 346 -4.61 22.12 -31.67
CA VAL A 346 -5.79 22.35 -32.53
C VAL A 346 -5.70 21.46 -33.79
N PRO A 347 -6.66 20.53 -34.00
CA PRO A 347 -7.76 20.18 -33.10
C PRO A 347 -7.27 19.53 -31.80
N SER A 348 -8.02 19.74 -30.72
CA SER A 348 -7.67 19.19 -29.39
C SER A 348 -7.64 17.65 -29.42
N PRO A 349 -6.65 17.01 -28.77
CA PRO A 349 -6.51 15.56 -28.76
C PRO A 349 -7.53 14.83 -27.88
N GLN A 350 -8.32 15.53 -27.04
CA GLN A 350 -9.31 14.95 -26.13
C GLN A 350 -8.74 13.83 -25.22
N LEU A 351 -7.53 14.06 -24.67
CA LEU A 351 -6.91 13.15 -23.71
C LEU A 351 -7.71 13.07 -22.42
N ASP A 352 -7.86 11.87 -21.88
CA ASP A 352 -8.29 11.68 -20.50
C ASP A 352 -7.23 12.25 -19.55
N ILE A 353 -7.67 12.96 -18.51
CA ILE A 353 -6.77 13.50 -17.47
C ILE A 353 -6.70 12.46 -16.36
N ASP A 354 -5.97 11.39 -16.62
CA ASP A 354 -5.84 10.22 -15.75
C ASP A 354 -4.49 10.15 -15.03
N GLY A 355 -3.57 11.05 -15.38
CA GLY A 355 -2.24 11.09 -14.82
C GLY A 355 -1.38 9.94 -15.26
N ASP A 356 -1.72 9.25 -16.36
CA ASP A 356 -0.91 8.21 -16.98
C ASP A 356 -0.36 8.69 -18.32
N PHE A 357 0.95 8.68 -18.45
CA PHE A 357 1.62 9.06 -19.67
C PHE A 357 1.57 7.82 -20.57
N GLY A 358 0.40 7.56 -21.14
CA GLY A 358 0.17 6.47 -22.08
C GLY A 358 0.47 6.85 -23.53
N SER A 359 0.22 5.93 -24.46
CA SER A 359 0.40 6.13 -25.89
C SER A 359 -0.38 7.32 -26.45
N ALA A 360 -1.59 7.58 -25.95
CA ALA A 360 -2.38 8.75 -26.33
C ALA A 360 -1.69 10.07 -25.92
N THR A 361 -1.17 10.14 -24.70
CA THR A 361 -0.43 11.29 -24.18
C THR A 361 0.88 11.50 -24.94
N GLU A 362 1.59 10.42 -25.27
CA GLU A 362 2.79 10.45 -26.10
C GLU A 362 2.52 10.96 -27.52
N GLN A 363 1.48 10.45 -28.19
CA GLN A 363 1.10 10.90 -29.54
C GLN A 363 0.69 12.37 -29.56
N ALA A 364 -0.06 12.82 -28.55
CA ALA A 364 -0.37 14.24 -28.39
C ALA A 364 0.89 15.07 -28.14
N MET A 365 1.83 14.56 -27.34
CA MET A 365 3.12 15.22 -27.11
C MET A 365 3.94 15.35 -28.39
N MET A 366 4.04 14.30 -29.21
CA MET A 366 4.72 14.34 -30.51
C MET A 366 4.11 15.41 -31.42
N ARG A 367 2.77 15.45 -31.52
CA ARG A 367 2.07 16.46 -32.33
C ARG A 367 2.32 17.88 -31.83
N PHE A 368 2.39 18.06 -30.50
CA PHE A 368 2.74 19.34 -29.91
C PHE A 368 4.17 19.75 -30.28
N GLN A 369 5.14 18.84 -30.15
CA GLN A 369 6.53 19.09 -30.53
C GLN A 369 6.67 19.48 -32.00
N GLU A 370 6.00 18.76 -32.92
CA GLU A 370 5.98 19.12 -34.35
C GLU A 370 5.42 20.53 -34.57
N SER A 371 4.31 20.85 -33.91
CA SER A 371 3.68 22.18 -34.02
C SER A 371 4.54 23.31 -33.42
N ALA A 372 5.40 22.97 -32.45
CA ALA A 372 6.32 23.90 -31.80
C ALA A 372 7.70 23.98 -32.50
N GLY A 373 7.91 23.27 -33.62
CA GLY A 373 9.19 23.23 -34.33
C GLY A 373 10.28 22.44 -33.61
N LEU A 374 9.91 21.55 -32.68
CA LEU A 374 10.80 20.64 -31.96
C LEU A 374 10.85 19.27 -32.65
N THR A 375 11.84 18.46 -32.29
CA THR A 375 11.89 17.05 -32.75
C THR A 375 10.78 16.25 -32.05
N ALA A 376 9.99 15.51 -32.80
CA ALA A 376 8.84 14.74 -32.32
C ALA A 376 9.29 13.46 -31.58
N THR A 377 9.83 13.62 -30.37
CA THR A 377 10.35 12.51 -29.56
C THR A 377 9.27 11.83 -28.71
N GLY A 378 8.13 12.49 -28.47
CA GLY A 378 7.06 12.03 -27.57
C GLY A 378 7.43 12.13 -26.09
N ILE A 379 8.61 12.66 -25.81
CA ILE A 379 9.23 12.74 -24.50
C ILE A 379 9.23 14.20 -24.04
N VAL A 380 8.90 14.43 -22.77
CA VAL A 380 8.90 15.77 -22.18
C VAL A 380 10.30 16.11 -21.68
N ASP A 381 11.14 16.51 -22.64
CA ASP A 381 12.47 17.06 -22.40
C ASP A 381 12.43 18.56 -22.06
N GLU A 382 13.58 19.14 -21.71
CA GLU A 382 13.65 20.54 -21.28
C GLU A 382 13.24 21.53 -22.36
N ALA A 383 13.49 21.22 -23.64
CA ALA A 383 13.03 22.03 -24.77
C ALA A 383 11.49 21.98 -24.89
N THR A 384 10.91 20.79 -24.69
CA THR A 384 9.48 20.56 -24.70
C THR A 384 8.78 21.23 -23.53
N LYS A 385 9.35 21.18 -22.32
CA LYS A 385 8.83 21.92 -21.14
C LYS A 385 8.86 23.43 -21.36
N ALA A 386 9.95 23.95 -21.90
CA ALA A 386 10.07 25.37 -22.22
C ALA A 386 9.00 25.81 -23.25
N ALA A 387 8.71 24.98 -24.25
CA ALA A 387 7.66 25.24 -25.24
C ALA A 387 6.24 25.10 -24.66
N LEU A 388 6.01 24.16 -23.74
CA LEU A 388 4.71 23.96 -23.06
C LEU A 388 4.35 25.14 -22.15
N GLY A 389 5.33 25.84 -21.57
CA GLY A 389 5.09 27.00 -20.70
C GLY A 389 4.40 26.64 -19.38
N ALA A 390 3.91 27.64 -18.64
CA ALA A 390 3.24 27.42 -17.35
C ALA A 390 1.93 26.60 -17.52
N PRO A 391 1.69 25.58 -16.67
CA PRO A 391 0.54 24.70 -16.81
C PRO A 391 -0.79 25.39 -16.50
N VAL A 392 -1.86 24.93 -17.16
CA VAL A 392 -3.23 25.44 -16.96
C VAL A 392 -3.76 24.93 -15.60
N ALA A 393 -4.07 25.86 -14.68
CA ALA A 393 -4.64 25.56 -13.37
C ALA A 393 -6.14 25.19 -13.44
N THR A 394 -6.61 24.42 -12.46
CA THR A 394 -7.99 23.90 -12.35
C THR A 394 -9.01 24.99 -12.01
N GLU A 395 -10.05 25.16 -12.84
CA GLU A 395 -11.37 25.55 -12.34
C GLU A 395 -12.08 24.26 -11.87
N SER A 396 -12.34 24.16 -10.57
CA SER A 396 -13.09 23.06 -9.98
C SER A 396 -14.59 23.27 -10.23
N ALA A 397 -15.17 22.54 -11.18
CA ALA A 397 -16.61 22.36 -11.27
C ALA A 397 -17.02 21.21 -10.35
N ALA A 398 -17.66 21.57 -9.24
CA ALA A 398 -18.28 20.65 -8.29
C ALA A 398 -19.31 19.76 -9.00
N ALA A 399 -19.03 18.45 -9.07
CA ALA A 399 -20.05 17.44 -9.35
C ALA A 399 -20.61 16.96 -8.00
N THR A 400 -21.79 17.46 -7.65
CA THR A 400 -22.60 16.99 -6.54
C THR A 400 -23.07 15.56 -6.81
N ALA A 401 -22.49 14.59 -6.10
CA ALA A 401 -23.11 13.28 -5.93
C ALA A 401 -24.27 13.41 -4.92
N PRO A 402 -25.44 12.78 -5.16
CA PRO A 402 -26.58 12.88 -4.26
C PRO A 402 -26.27 12.24 -2.91
N LEU A 403 -26.59 12.98 -1.85
CA LEU A 403 -26.60 12.53 -0.46
C LEU A 403 -27.50 11.29 -0.33
N ILE A 404 -26.90 10.15 -0.01
CA ILE A 404 -27.63 9.03 0.56
C ILE A 404 -27.78 9.38 2.05
N ASP A 405 -29.02 9.51 2.48
CA ASP A 405 -29.42 9.87 3.84
C ASP A 405 -28.88 8.84 4.86
N GLU A 406 -27.78 9.18 5.54
CA GLU A 406 -27.11 8.33 6.56
C GLU A 406 -27.89 8.24 7.90
N ALA A 407 -29.12 8.74 7.97
CA ALA A 407 -29.88 8.78 9.23
C ALA A 407 -30.61 7.47 9.59
N ALA A 408 -30.60 6.43 8.74
CA ALA A 408 -31.46 5.25 8.94
C ALA A 408 -30.77 3.93 9.36
N ASP A 409 -29.45 3.86 9.54
CA ASP A 409 -28.77 2.59 9.90
C ASP A 409 -27.96 2.65 11.21
N LYS A 410 -28.39 3.53 12.14
CA LYS A 410 -27.93 3.50 13.54
C LYS A 410 -28.72 2.49 14.38
N GLU A 411 -28.77 1.23 13.95
CA GLU A 411 -29.08 0.12 14.86
C GLU A 411 -28.79 -1.26 14.22
N LYS A 412 -27.54 -1.74 14.27
CA LYS A 412 -27.28 -3.19 14.26
C LYS A 412 -26.17 -3.60 15.23
N ALA A 413 -26.63 -4.38 16.21
CA ALA A 413 -26.00 -5.38 17.08
C ALA A 413 -24.50 -5.31 17.41
N LYS A 414 -24.19 -5.42 18.72
CA LYS A 414 -22.89 -5.91 19.21
C LYS A 414 -22.60 -7.27 18.57
N GLU A 415 -21.57 -7.36 17.74
CA GLU A 415 -21.13 -8.63 17.12
C GLU A 415 -20.40 -9.53 18.12
N THR A 416 -20.58 -10.84 17.95
CA THR A 416 -20.00 -11.91 18.77
C THR A 416 -18.68 -12.39 18.16
N LEU A 417 -17.82 -13.05 18.96
CA LEU A 417 -16.54 -13.64 18.52
C LEU A 417 -16.71 -14.89 17.63
N ASP A 418 -17.96 -15.32 17.39
CA ASP A 418 -18.31 -16.49 16.59
C ASP A 418 -18.85 -16.02 15.22
N GLY A 419 -17.96 -15.85 14.25
CA GLY A 419 -18.33 -15.36 12.90
C GLY A 419 -17.16 -15.28 11.92
N PRO A 420 -17.42 -14.95 10.64
CA PRO A 420 -16.36 -14.66 9.67
C PRO A 420 -15.50 -13.48 10.11
N PRO A 421 -14.22 -13.42 9.68
CA PRO A 421 -13.34 -12.32 10.04
C PRO A 421 -13.86 -10.97 9.53
N VAL A 422 -13.55 -9.90 10.25
CA VAL A 422 -13.78 -8.54 9.75
C VAL A 422 -12.88 -8.32 8.54
N VAL A 423 -13.49 -7.88 7.44
CA VAL A 423 -12.83 -7.64 6.15
C VAL A 423 -13.12 -6.23 5.66
N SER A 424 -12.22 -5.72 4.81
CA SER A 424 -12.33 -4.38 4.22
C SER A 424 -13.23 -4.33 2.97
N CYS A 425 -13.45 -5.48 2.33
CA CYS A 425 -14.13 -5.57 1.05
C CYS A 425 -15.65 -5.41 1.12
N LYS A 426 -16.22 -4.95 0.00
CA LYS A 426 -17.66 -4.69 -0.15
C LYS A 426 -18.49 -5.98 -0.23
N ALA A 427 -17.91 -7.05 -0.79
CA ALA A 427 -18.54 -8.37 -0.90
C ALA A 427 -17.48 -9.47 -1.00
N TRP A 428 -17.79 -10.66 -0.50
CA TRP A 428 -16.97 -11.85 -0.67
C TRP A 428 -17.79 -13.14 -0.73
N ALA A 429 -17.19 -14.18 -1.32
CA ALA A 429 -17.75 -15.52 -1.38
C ALA A 429 -16.62 -16.56 -1.29
N ILE A 430 -16.95 -17.72 -0.71
CA ILE A 430 -16.04 -18.86 -0.56
C ILE A 430 -16.75 -20.10 -1.09
N ALA A 431 -16.09 -20.82 -1.98
CA ALA A 431 -16.62 -22.05 -2.58
C ALA A 431 -15.61 -23.19 -2.50
N ASP A 432 -16.12 -24.42 -2.54
CA ASP A 432 -15.29 -25.59 -2.78
C ASP A 432 -14.78 -25.58 -4.23
N ALA A 433 -13.49 -25.79 -4.44
CA ALA A 433 -12.89 -25.63 -5.76
C ALA A 433 -13.22 -26.76 -6.74
N GLN A 434 -13.61 -27.93 -6.24
CA GLN A 434 -13.91 -29.10 -7.06
C GLN A 434 -15.36 -29.09 -7.55
N SER A 435 -16.30 -28.87 -6.65
CA SER A 435 -17.73 -28.82 -6.95
C SER A 435 -18.19 -27.46 -7.46
N GLY A 436 -17.54 -26.38 -7.02
CA GLY A 436 -18.05 -25.01 -7.18
C GLY A 436 -19.17 -24.66 -6.21
N ASP A 437 -19.47 -25.53 -5.23
CA ASP A 437 -20.53 -25.31 -4.26
C ASP A 437 -20.16 -24.15 -3.32
N LEU A 438 -21.11 -23.23 -3.15
CA LEU A 438 -20.97 -22.09 -2.26
C LEU A 438 -20.98 -22.58 -0.80
N LEU A 439 -19.94 -22.22 -0.04
CA LEU A 439 -19.79 -22.59 1.36
C LEU A 439 -20.17 -21.44 2.29
N PHE A 440 -19.65 -20.25 2.01
CA PHE A 440 -19.84 -19.05 2.82
C PHE A 440 -19.89 -17.81 1.93
N GLU A 441 -20.64 -16.78 2.34
CA GLU A 441 -20.66 -15.50 1.64
C GLU A 441 -20.95 -14.32 2.57
N TYR A 442 -20.64 -13.12 2.08
CA TYR A 442 -21.14 -11.85 2.58
C TYR A 442 -21.42 -10.92 1.40
N GLN A 443 -22.69 -10.53 1.25
CA GLN A 443 -23.18 -9.80 0.08
C GLN A 443 -22.73 -10.44 -1.25
N GLY A 444 -22.58 -11.76 -1.30
CA GLY A 444 -21.92 -12.46 -2.40
C GLY A 444 -22.68 -12.39 -3.72
N ASN A 445 -24.00 -12.15 -3.69
CA ASN A 445 -24.83 -11.88 -4.87
C ASN A 445 -24.89 -10.38 -5.27
N LYS A 446 -24.17 -9.49 -4.57
CA LYS A 446 -24.13 -8.07 -4.92
C LYS A 446 -23.31 -7.87 -6.19
N ARG A 447 -23.93 -7.25 -7.19
CA ARG A 447 -23.25 -6.85 -8.42
C ARG A 447 -22.32 -5.67 -8.15
N LEU A 448 -21.04 -5.84 -8.48
CA LEU A 448 -20.00 -4.83 -8.34
C LEU A 448 -19.14 -4.78 -9.62
N ASP A 449 -18.45 -3.67 -9.85
CA ASP A 449 -17.36 -3.65 -10.80
C ASP A 449 -16.30 -4.67 -10.37
N ASN A 450 -15.89 -5.54 -11.29
CA ASN A 450 -15.02 -6.68 -11.00
C ASN A 450 -13.62 -6.55 -11.63
N ALA A 451 -13.36 -5.43 -12.31
CA ALA A 451 -12.07 -5.11 -12.92
C ALA A 451 -11.50 -6.28 -13.76
N SER A 452 -10.17 -6.46 -13.74
CA SER A 452 -9.50 -7.52 -14.53
C SER A 452 -9.83 -8.96 -14.14
N THR A 453 -10.64 -9.22 -13.11
CA THR A 453 -11.19 -10.58 -12.89
C THR A 453 -12.06 -11.02 -14.06
N THR A 454 -12.57 -10.09 -14.87
CA THR A 454 -13.22 -10.32 -16.18
C THR A 454 -12.41 -11.21 -17.12
N LYS A 455 -11.08 -11.15 -17.07
CA LYS A 455 -10.22 -11.94 -17.96
C LYS A 455 -10.33 -13.45 -17.73
N LEU A 456 -10.88 -13.89 -16.60
CA LEU A 456 -11.22 -15.29 -16.38
C LEU A 456 -12.28 -15.77 -17.39
N MET A 457 -13.26 -14.94 -17.74
CA MET A 457 -14.26 -15.28 -18.76
C MET A 457 -13.64 -15.28 -20.16
N THR A 458 -12.81 -14.28 -20.46
CA THR A 458 -12.07 -14.20 -21.74
C THR A 458 -11.21 -15.45 -21.95
N ALA A 459 -10.43 -15.85 -20.94
CA ALA A 459 -9.64 -17.07 -20.97
C ALA A 459 -10.50 -18.33 -21.11
N TRP A 460 -11.62 -18.39 -20.37
CA TRP A 460 -12.55 -19.52 -20.40
C TRP A 460 -13.14 -19.75 -21.79
N LEU A 461 -13.58 -18.71 -22.50
CA LEU A 461 -14.09 -18.85 -23.86
C LEU A 461 -13.05 -19.40 -24.84
N VAL A 462 -11.79 -18.93 -24.75
CA VAL A 462 -10.69 -19.42 -25.59
C VAL A 462 -10.38 -20.88 -25.24
N ALA A 463 -10.37 -21.24 -23.96
CA ALA A 463 -10.17 -22.62 -23.52
C ALA A 463 -11.28 -23.55 -24.02
N LYS A 464 -12.54 -23.09 -24.06
CA LYS A 464 -13.65 -23.86 -24.64
C LYS A 464 -13.45 -24.14 -26.13
N LEU A 465 -12.95 -23.18 -26.89
CA LEU A 465 -12.58 -23.41 -28.30
C LEU A 465 -11.43 -24.41 -28.40
N ALA A 466 -10.41 -24.30 -27.56
CA ALA A 466 -9.27 -25.21 -27.52
C ALA A 466 -9.64 -26.64 -27.11
N ALA A 467 -10.67 -26.81 -26.27
CA ALA A 467 -11.19 -28.13 -25.91
C ALA A 467 -11.86 -28.84 -27.08
N VAL A 468 -12.43 -28.09 -28.04
CA VAL A 468 -13.01 -28.63 -29.28
C VAL A 468 -11.94 -28.84 -30.34
N ASP A 469 -11.05 -27.87 -30.51
CA ASP A 469 -9.94 -27.90 -31.46
C ASP A 469 -8.65 -27.40 -30.79
N PRO A 470 -7.79 -28.31 -30.31
CA PRO A 470 -6.53 -27.93 -29.66
C PRO A 470 -5.57 -27.13 -30.56
N SER A 471 -5.71 -27.23 -31.88
CA SER A 471 -4.83 -26.54 -32.83
C SER A 471 -4.96 -25.01 -32.76
N ILE A 472 -6.06 -24.50 -32.19
CA ILE A 472 -6.23 -23.06 -32.00
C ILE A 472 -5.16 -22.47 -31.07
N LEU A 473 -4.57 -23.29 -30.19
CA LEU A 473 -3.48 -22.85 -29.32
C LEU A 473 -2.17 -22.63 -30.07
N ASP A 474 -2.00 -23.22 -31.26
CA ASP A 474 -0.87 -23.04 -32.17
C ASP A 474 -1.04 -21.84 -33.12
N GLU A 475 -2.25 -21.28 -33.21
CA GLU A 475 -2.52 -20.15 -34.09
C GLU A 475 -1.77 -18.89 -33.66
N SER A 476 -1.37 -18.08 -34.64
CA SER A 476 -0.71 -16.80 -34.41
C SER A 476 -1.69 -15.65 -34.55
N ILE A 477 -1.76 -14.81 -33.52
CA ILE A 477 -2.50 -13.55 -33.54
C ILE A 477 -1.54 -12.42 -33.93
N THR A 478 -1.96 -11.58 -34.86
CA THR A 478 -1.27 -10.32 -35.18
C THR A 478 -1.94 -9.19 -34.42
N PHE A 479 -1.18 -8.45 -33.62
CA PHE A 479 -1.76 -7.38 -32.80
C PHE A 479 -2.22 -6.21 -33.65
N SER A 480 -3.49 -5.82 -33.47
CA SER A 480 -4.05 -4.61 -34.06
C SER A 480 -3.59 -3.37 -33.30
N LYS A 481 -3.73 -2.21 -33.93
CA LYS A 481 -3.54 -0.92 -33.26
C LYS A 481 -4.47 -0.75 -32.05
N ARG A 482 -5.72 -1.21 -32.17
CA ARG A 482 -6.71 -1.17 -31.08
C ARG A 482 -6.25 -2.00 -29.88
N ALA A 483 -5.74 -3.20 -30.11
CA ALA A 483 -5.24 -4.05 -29.04
C ALA A 483 -4.06 -3.39 -28.31
N ASP A 484 -3.03 -2.97 -29.05
CA ASP A 484 -1.84 -2.31 -28.52
C ASP A 484 -2.16 -1.02 -27.73
N GLU A 485 -3.06 -0.18 -28.26
CA GLU A 485 -3.45 1.09 -27.64
C GLU A 485 -4.51 0.96 -26.53
N THR A 486 -4.93 -0.26 -26.17
CA THR A 486 -5.89 -0.43 -25.07
C THR A 486 -5.25 -0.04 -23.73
N SER A 487 -5.81 0.97 -23.06
CA SER A 487 -5.28 1.51 -21.80
C SER A 487 -5.29 0.48 -20.65
N GLY A 488 -4.43 0.69 -19.66
CA GLY A 488 -4.30 -0.16 -18.46
C GLY A 488 -3.17 -1.19 -18.54
N SER A 489 -3.27 -2.26 -17.75
CA SER A 489 -2.25 -3.32 -17.72
C SER A 489 -2.07 -3.97 -19.09
N THR A 490 -0.83 -4.26 -19.46
CA THR A 490 -0.46 -4.71 -20.82
C THR A 490 0.41 -5.97 -20.77
N ALA A 491 0.26 -6.84 -21.77
CA ALA A 491 1.22 -7.91 -22.10
C ALA A 491 2.45 -7.33 -22.84
N GLY A 492 2.39 -6.05 -23.25
CA GLY A 492 3.48 -5.32 -23.86
C GLY A 492 3.76 -5.80 -25.27
N ILE A 493 2.73 -6.24 -26.02
CA ILE A 493 2.83 -6.65 -27.42
C ILE A 493 2.40 -5.50 -28.31
N ARG A 494 3.20 -5.21 -29.34
CA ARG A 494 3.01 -4.04 -30.20
C ARG A 494 2.27 -4.37 -31.48
N THR A 495 1.68 -3.35 -32.08
CA THR A 495 0.99 -3.43 -33.37
C THR A 495 1.84 -4.11 -34.44
N GLY A 496 1.27 -5.11 -35.11
CA GLY A 496 1.94 -5.91 -36.14
C GLY A 496 2.85 -7.02 -35.61
N GLU A 497 3.16 -7.06 -34.31
CA GLU A 497 3.83 -8.20 -33.71
C GLU A 497 2.90 -9.41 -33.62
N LYS A 498 3.51 -10.60 -33.58
CA LYS A 498 2.80 -11.87 -33.62
C LYS A 498 3.04 -12.72 -32.38
N VAL A 499 1.95 -13.25 -31.82
CA VAL A 499 1.96 -14.09 -30.62
C VAL A 499 1.10 -15.32 -30.84
N ARG A 500 1.62 -16.48 -30.45
CA ARG A 500 0.84 -17.72 -30.45
C ARG A 500 -0.23 -17.69 -29.36
N VAL A 501 -1.43 -18.18 -29.63
CA VAL A 501 -2.58 -18.11 -28.71
C VAL A 501 -2.27 -18.72 -27.34
N GLY A 502 -1.65 -19.90 -27.29
CA GLY A 502 -1.28 -20.55 -26.04
C GLY A 502 -0.35 -19.70 -25.16
N ASP A 503 0.61 -19.01 -25.79
CA ASP A 503 1.48 -18.05 -25.10
C ASP A 503 0.71 -16.81 -24.68
N LEU A 504 -0.18 -16.30 -25.53
CA LEU A 504 -0.94 -15.09 -25.26
C LEU A 504 -1.86 -15.23 -24.04
N LEU A 505 -2.33 -16.45 -23.71
CA LEU A 505 -3.06 -16.72 -22.47
C LEU A 505 -2.21 -16.44 -21.22
N TYR A 506 -0.88 -16.60 -21.27
CA TYR A 506 0.00 -16.13 -20.20
C TYR A 506 0.05 -14.60 -20.14
N GLY A 507 0.16 -13.93 -21.28
CA GLY A 507 0.11 -12.46 -21.37
C GLY A 507 -1.23 -11.87 -20.86
N LEU A 508 -2.33 -12.61 -21.06
CA LEU A 508 -3.65 -12.28 -20.54
C LEU A 508 -3.70 -12.40 -19.01
N LEU A 509 -3.25 -13.52 -18.45
CA LEU A 509 -3.55 -13.90 -17.06
C LEU A 509 -2.47 -13.47 -16.05
N LEU A 510 -1.19 -13.46 -16.43
CA LEU A 510 -0.09 -13.12 -15.50
C LEU A 510 0.01 -11.61 -15.26
N PRO A 511 0.43 -10.79 -16.26
CA PRO A 511 0.57 -9.35 -16.11
C PRO A 511 -0.77 -8.62 -16.25
N SER A 512 -1.86 -9.35 -16.51
CA SER A 512 -3.21 -8.82 -16.68
C SER A 512 -3.41 -8.01 -17.97
N GLY A 513 -2.82 -8.44 -19.10
CA GLY A 513 -2.83 -7.70 -20.37
C GLY A 513 -4.23 -7.41 -20.94
N ASN A 514 -4.58 -6.13 -21.04
CA ASN A 514 -5.79 -5.63 -21.69
C ASN A 514 -5.66 -5.77 -23.21
N ASP A 515 -4.49 -5.44 -23.75
CA ASP A 515 -4.07 -5.67 -25.13
C ASP A 515 -4.30 -7.13 -25.57
N ALA A 516 -3.85 -8.08 -24.75
CA ALA A 516 -4.09 -9.50 -24.97
C ALA A 516 -5.59 -9.86 -24.99
N SER A 517 -6.40 -9.22 -24.15
CA SER A 517 -7.85 -9.47 -24.10
C SER A 517 -8.54 -8.99 -25.37
N VAL A 518 -8.16 -7.81 -25.87
CA VAL A 518 -8.71 -7.23 -27.10
C VAL A 518 -8.28 -8.05 -28.30
N ALA A 519 -7.00 -8.40 -28.40
CA ALA A 519 -6.47 -9.22 -29.50
C ALA A 519 -7.17 -10.60 -29.58
N LEU A 520 -7.41 -11.26 -28.44
CA LEU A 520 -8.16 -12.51 -28.39
C LEU A 520 -9.62 -12.33 -28.82
N ALA A 521 -10.26 -11.23 -28.40
CA ALA A 521 -11.65 -10.94 -28.78
C ALA A 521 -11.79 -10.67 -30.29
N GLU A 522 -10.89 -9.86 -30.86
CA GLU A 522 -10.86 -9.59 -32.30
C GLU A 522 -10.59 -10.86 -33.12
N HIS A 523 -9.70 -11.74 -32.64
CA HIS A 523 -9.33 -12.96 -33.36
C HIS A 523 -10.40 -14.05 -33.31
N PHE A 524 -11.02 -14.27 -32.14
CA PHE A 524 -11.92 -15.40 -31.93
C PHE A 524 -13.40 -15.07 -32.03
N GLY A 525 -13.80 -13.80 -31.95
CA GLY A 525 -15.20 -13.39 -31.91
C GLY A 525 -16.05 -13.94 -33.04
N SER A 526 -15.52 -13.97 -34.26
CA SER A 526 -16.18 -14.57 -35.43
C SER A 526 -16.54 -16.05 -35.30
N ARG A 527 -15.84 -16.81 -34.46
CA ARG A 527 -16.12 -18.24 -34.22
C ARG A 527 -17.33 -18.48 -33.32
N PHE A 528 -17.79 -17.42 -32.65
CA PHE A 528 -19.02 -17.44 -31.85
C PHE A 528 -20.23 -16.88 -32.62
N ALA A 529 -20.06 -16.52 -33.91
CA ALA A 529 -21.18 -16.16 -34.76
C ALA A 529 -22.09 -17.39 -34.98
N LEU A 530 -23.41 -17.19 -34.95
CA LEU A 530 -24.37 -18.27 -35.15
C LEU A 530 -24.20 -18.90 -36.56
N PRO A 531 -24.33 -20.23 -36.69
CA PRO A 531 -24.39 -20.89 -37.98
C PRO A 531 -25.77 -20.66 -38.62
N THR A 532 -26.02 -19.44 -39.07
CA THR A 532 -27.16 -19.09 -39.92
C THR A 532 -26.65 -18.86 -41.34
N ASP A 533 -27.45 -19.20 -42.36
CA ASP A 533 -27.09 -18.97 -43.78
C ASP A 533 -26.80 -17.49 -44.11
N ASP A 534 -27.24 -16.56 -43.25
CA ASP A 534 -27.02 -15.11 -43.34
C ASP A 534 -25.83 -14.60 -42.50
N ALA A 535 -25.03 -15.47 -41.88
CA ALA A 535 -23.88 -15.04 -41.07
C ALA A 535 -22.79 -14.39 -41.95
N PRO A 536 -22.28 -13.19 -41.60
CA PRO A 536 -21.25 -12.53 -42.39
C PRO A 536 -19.98 -13.40 -42.43
N LYS A 537 -19.57 -13.80 -43.64
CA LYS A 537 -18.41 -14.69 -43.82
C LYS A 537 -17.06 -14.00 -43.57
N ASN A 538 -17.05 -12.66 -43.49
CA ASN A 538 -15.87 -11.82 -43.23
C ASN A 538 -16.24 -10.69 -42.27
N LEU A 539 -16.21 -10.94 -40.96
CA LEU A 539 -16.39 -9.89 -39.96
C LEU A 539 -15.13 -9.03 -39.88
N SER A 540 -15.33 -7.71 -39.74
CA SER A 540 -14.26 -6.80 -39.33
C SER A 540 -13.77 -7.12 -37.92
N ALA A 541 -12.59 -6.63 -37.53
CA ALA A 541 -12.06 -6.81 -36.18
C ALA A 541 -13.01 -6.24 -35.11
N GLU A 542 -13.70 -5.14 -35.42
CA GLU A 542 -14.70 -4.52 -34.54
C GLU A 542 -15.94 -5.41 -34.36
N GLU A 543 -16.51 -5.91 -35.45
CA GLU A 543 -17.66 -6.82 -35.36
C GLU A 543 -17.31 -8.14 -34.68
N SER A 544 -16.10 -8.66 -34.91
CA SER A 544 -15.58 -9.83 -34.21
C SER A 544 -15.47 -9.56 -32.71
N TYR A 545 -14.87 -8.44 -32.31
CA TYR A 545 -14.82 -8.03 -30.90
C TYR A 545 -16.22 -7.98 -30.25
N ASP A 546 -17.21 -7.41 -30.93
CA ASP A 546 -18.58 -7.33 -30.42
C ASP A 546 -19.23 -8.72 -30.30
N MET A 547 -19.00 -9.62 -31.26
CA MET A 547 -19.43 -11.01 -31.18
C MET A 547 -18.78 -11.75 -30.01
N PHE A 548 -17.53 -11.45 -29.69
CA PHE A 548 -16.86 -12.02 -28.52
C PHE A 548 -17.51 -11.52 -27.22
N VAL A 549 -17.79 -10.23 -27.09
CA VAL A 549 -18.48 -9.68 -25.90
C VAL A 549 -19.88 -10.27 -25.76
N LYS A 550 -20.60 -10.48 -26.87
CA LYS A 550 -21.89 -11.20 -26.87
C LYS A 550 -21.73 -12.63 -26.36
N ALA A 551 -20.73 -13.37 -26.85
CA ALA A 551 -20.43 -14.72 -26.41
C ALA A 551 -20.08 -14.78 -24.90
N MET A 552 -19.37 -13.78 -24.36
CA MET A 552 -19.09 -13.70 -22.92
C MET A 552 -20.39 -13.62 -22.09
N ASN A 553 -21.39 -12.87 -22.56
CA ASN A 553 -22.67 -12.76 -21.86
C ASN A 553 -23.55 -13.99 -22.05
N GLU A 554 -23.54 -14.62 -23.23
CA GLU A 554 -24.21 -15.89 -23.48
C GLU A 554 -23.63 -17.01 -22.60
N GLU A 555 -22.31 -17.04 -22.47
CA GLU A 555 -21.62 -17.98 -21.58
C GLU A 555 -21.95 -17.72 -20.11
N ALA A 556 -22.01 -16.44 -19.69
CA ALA A 556 -22.46 -16.08 -18.35
C ALA A 556 -23.88 -16.63 -18.07
N GLN A 557 -24.80 -16.53 -19.04
CA GLN A 557 -26.14 -17.09 -18.92
C GLN A 557 -26.11 -18.64 -18.89
N ALA A 558 -25.33 -19.27 -19.76
CA ALA A 558 -25.21 -20.73 -19.84
C ALA A 558 -24.63 -21.34 -18.56
N LEU A 559 -23.71 -20.64 -17.91
CA LEU A 559 -23.13 -21.01 -16.61
C LEU A 559 -24.03 -20.63 -15.42
N GLY A 560 -25.11 -19.88 -15.64
CA GLY A 560 -26.02 -19.44 -14.58
C GLY A 560 -25.50 -18.27 -13.72
N LEU A 561 -24.57 -17.46 -14.25
CA LEU A 561 -23.97 -16.30 -13.59
C LEU A 561 -24.94 -15.10 -13.58
N LYS A 562 -25.94 -15.15 -12.70
CA LYS A 562 -27.14 -14.28 -12.74
C LYS A 562 -26.85 -12.79 -12.54
N GLN A 563 -25.74 -12.45 -11.89
CA GLN A 563 -25.38 -11.08 -11.52
C GLN A 563 -24.20 -10.56 -12.34
N THR A 564 -23.84 -11.27 -13.41
CA THR A 564 -22.69 -10.97 -14.26
C THR A 564 -23.12 -10.41 -15.60
N GLY A 565 -22.40 -9.41 -16.09
CA GLY A 565 -22.53 -8.92 -17.45
C GLY A 565 -21.25 -8.22 -17.90
N TYR A 566 -20.92 -8.38 -19.17
CA TYR A 566 -19.68 -7.91 -19.76
C TYR A 566 -19.97 -6.89 -20.85
N ALA A 567 -19.31 -5.74 -20.75
CA ALA A 567 -19.29 -4.73 -21.81
C ALA A 567 -17.97 -4.71 -22.59
N ASN A 568 -16.95 -5.44 -22.13
CA ASN A 568 -15.62 -5.54 -22.73
C ASN A 568 -14.88 -6.79 -22.18
N PRO A 569 -13.82 -7.27 -22.84
CA PRO A 569 -13.11 -8.50 -22.46
C PRO A 569 -12.01 -8.28 -21.40
N HIS A 570 -11.68 -7.04 -21.06
CA HIS A 570 -10.52 -6.71 -20.21
C HIS A 570 -10.91 -6.28 -18.79
N GLY A 571 -12.10 -5.72 -18.58
CA GLY A 571 -12.60 -5.29 -17.28
C GLY A 571 -12.41 -3.80 -16.95
N LEU A 572 -12.28 -2.91 -17.94
CA LEU A 572 -12.39 -1.48 -17.66
C LEU A 572 -13.86 -1.13 -17.38
N THR A 573 -14.07 -0.14 -16.52
CA THR A 573 -15.41 0.27 -16.09
C THR A 573 -16.24 0.72 -17.29
N ALA A 574 -17.42 0.13 -17.44
CA ALA A 574 -18.36 0.46 -18.49
C ALA A 574 -19.77 0.17 -17.99
N LYS A 575 -20.76 0.90 -18.53
CA LYS A 575 -22.16 0.72 -18.14
C LYS A 575 -22.60 -0.73 -18.41
N GLY A 576 -23.19 -1.37 -17.39
CA GLY A 576 -23.62 -2.76 -17.48
C GLY A 576 -22.50 -3.80 -17.29
N HIS A 577 -21.24 -3.38 -17.13
CA HIS A 577 -20.13 -4.27 -16.76
C HIS A 577 -20.17 -4.58 -15.26
N GLY A 578 -19.91 -5.82 -14.86
CA GLY A 578 -19.77 -6.19 -13.45
C GLY A 578 -20.09 -7.66 -13.19
N ALA A 579 -19.78 -8.12 -11.98
CA ALA A 579 -20.05 -9.48 -11.53
C ALA A 579 -20.37 -9.50 -10.02
N SER A 580 -20.88 -10.63 -9.54
CA SER A 580 -21.00 -10.91 -8.11
C SER A 580 -19.89 -11.85 -7.63
N ALA A 581 -19.63 -11.90 -6.32
CA ALA A 581 -18.60 -12.78 -5.78
C ALA A 581 -18.96 -14.26 -5.96
N VAL A 582 -20.25 -14.61 -5.84
CA VAL A 582 -20.77 -15.97 -6.05
C VAL A 582 -20.58 -16.40 -7.50
N ASP A 583 -20.93 -15.55 -8.47
CA ASP A 583 -20.76 -15.87 -9.89
C ASP A 583 -19.27 -16.08 -10.24
N LEU A 584 -18.38 -15.26 -9.67
CA LEU A 584 -16.94 -15.40 -9.88
C LEU A 584 -16.38 -16.69 -9.24
N CYS A 585 -16.92 -17.17 -8.12
CA CYS A 585 -16.58 -18.48 -7.58
C CYS A 585 -16.92 -19.61 -8.58
N GLN A 586 -18.10 -19.55 -9.20
CA GLN A 586 -18.56 -20.56 -10.17
C GLN A 586 -17.68 -20.56 -11.43
N LEU A 587 -17.38 -19.38 -11.98
CA LEU A 587 -16.48 -19.25 -13.11
C LEU A 587 -15.06 -19.72 -12.77
N ALA A 588 -14.54 -19.36 -11.60
CA ALA A 588 -13.21 -19.77 -11.15
C ALA A 588 -13.09 -21.29 -11.00
N ALA A 589 -14.14 -21.98 -10.54
CA ALA A 589 -14.16 -23.44 -10.45
C ALA A 589 -14.00 -24.09 -11.83
N LYS A 590 -14.67 -23.55 -12.86
CA LYS A 590 -14.50 -24.00 -14.25
C LYS A 590 -13.08 -23.77 -14.77
N VAL A 591 -12.52 -22.59 -14.51
CA VAL A 591 -11.14 -22.25 -14.91
C VAL A 591 -10.11 -23.17 -14.24
N LEU A 592 -10.30 -23.52 -12.97
CA LEU A 592 -9.40 -24.42 -12.23
C LEU A 592 -9.45 -25.89 -12.72
N GLN A 593 -10.57 -26.30 -13.32
CA GLN A 593 -10.75 -27.65 -13.84
C GLN A 593 -10.26 -27.80 -15.28
N ASP A 594 -10.07 -26.68 -15.99
CA ASP A 594 -9.60 -26.70 -17.37
C ASP A 594 -8.10 -27.05 -17.46
N PRO A 595 -7.72 -28.08 -18.23
CA PRO A 595 -6.33 -28.51 -18.32
C PRO A 595 -5.40 -27.52 -19.04
N THR A 596 -5.96 -26.58 -19.82
CA THR A 596 -5.19 -25.52 -20.49
C THR A 596 -4.94 -24.37 -19.53
N LEU A 597 -5.96 -23.93 -18.77
CA LEU A 597 -5.87 -22.74 -17.93
C LEU A 597 -5.23 -22.99 -16.57
N ALA A 598 -5.47 -24.14 -15.94
CA ALA A 598 -4.98 -24.43 -14.59
C ALA A 598 -3.43 -24.27 -14.45
N PRO A 599 -2.61 -24.78 -15.38
CA PRO A 599 -1.15 -24.55 -15.32
C PRO A 599 -0.78 -23.06 -15.49
N ILE A 600 -1.53 -22.30 -16.29
CA ILE A 600 -1.25 -20.89 -16.58
C ILE A 600 -1.49 -20.03 -15.35
N ILE A 601 -2.66 -20.17 -14.69
CA ILE A 601 -3.02 -19.34 -13.53
C ILE A 601 -2.11 -19.54 -12.32
N SER A 602 -1.51 -20.73 -12.18
CA SER A 602 -0.55 -21.05 -11.11
C SER A 602 0.88 -20.60 -11.41
N ASN A 603 1.14 -20.15 -12.65
CA ASN A 603 2.50 -19.80 -13.05
C ASN A 603 2.87 -18.40 -12.55
N ARG A 604 4.01 -18.29 -11.87
CA ARG A 604 4.55 -17.01 -11.36
C ARG A 604 5.21 -16.16 -12.45
N ARG A 605 5.82 -16.79 -13.46
CA ARG A 605 6.55 -16.10 -14.53
C ARG A 605 6.57 -16.88 -15.84
N TYR A 606 6.43 -16.18 -16.94
CA TYR A 606 6.56 -16.74 -18.27
C TYR A 606 7.51 -15.89 -19.12
N LEU A 607 8.53 -16.53 -19.70
CA LEU A 607 9.45 -15.87 -20.62
C LEU A 607 8.98 -16.21 -22.04
N TYR A 608 8.72 -15.18 -22.83
CA TYR A 608 8.27 -15.33 -24.21
C TYR A 608 9.15 -14.53 -25.15
N LYS A 609 9.39 -15.06 -26.34
CA LYS A 609 10.13 -14.38 -27.41
C LYS A 609 9.14 -14.00 -28.50
N VAL A 610 8.76 -12.73 -28.54
CA VAL A 610 7.81 -12.21 -29.54
C VAL A 610 8.52 -11.98 -30.86
N GLN A 611 7.84 -12.30 -31.97
CA GLN A 611 8.29 -11.99 -33.32
C GLN A 611 7.90 -10.55 -33.66
N THR A 612 8.90 -9.73 -34.00
CA THR A 612 8.70 -8.33 -34.37
C THR A 612 8.27 -8.20 -35.83
N SER A 613 7.60 -7.11 -36.16
CA SER A 613 7.02 -6.87 -37.50
C SER A 613 8.07 -6.78 -38.62
N ASP A 614 9.32 -6.49 -38.28
CA ASP A 614 10.49 -6.45 -39.18
C ASP A 614 11.18 -7.82 -39.36
N GLY A 615 10.61 -8.90 -38.80
CA GLY A 615 11.16 -10.25 -38.89
C GLY A 615 12.21 -10.58 -37.81
N GLY A 616 12.47 -9.66 -36.88
CA GLY A 616 13.28 -9.89 -35.70
C GLY A 616 12.55 -10.58 -34.54
N SER A 617 13.16 -10.55 -33.35
CA SER A 617 12.54 -11.03 -32.12
C SER A 617 13.01 -10.27 -30.89
N ARG A 618 12.16 -10.16 -29.86
CA ARG A 618 12.53 -9.60 -28.55
C ARG A 618 11.97 -10.43 -27.40
N ASP A 619 12.64 -10.38 -26.26
CA ASP A 619 12.22 -11.11 -25.07
C ASP A 619 11.22 -10.30 -24.23
N LEU A 620 10.25 -10.99 -23.65
CA LEU A 620 9.25 -10.50 -22.72
C LEU A 620 9.23 -11.39 -21.48
N VAL A 621 9.02 -10.76 -20.32
CA VAL A 621 8.85 -11.47 -19.04
C VAL A 621 7.50 -11.08 -18.46
N TRP A 622 6.55 -11.98 -18.57
CA TRP A 622 5.24 -11.85 -17.93
C TRP A 622 5.30 -12.38 -16.51
N ARG A 623 4.87 -11.55 -15.55
CA ARG A 623 4.88 -11.88 -14.12
C ARG A 623 3.47 -11.89 -13.60
N ASN A 624 3.16 -12.87 -12.77
CA ASN A 624 1.85 -12.96 -12.16
C ASN A 624 1.64 -11.82 -11.17
N THR A 625 0.49 -11.18 -11.26
CA THR A 625 0.10 -10.08 -10.36
C THR A 625 -0.44 -10.55 -9.02
N ASN A 626 -0.82 -11.83 -8.89
CA ASN A 626 -1.31 -12.40 -7.64
C ASN A 626 -0.16 -12.74 -6.68
N GLN A 627 0.04 -11.89 -5.67
CA GLN A 627 1.10 -12.05 -4.67
C GLN A 627 0.88 -13.25 -3.72
N LEU A 628 -0.32 -13.83 -3.65
CA LEU A 628 -0.53 -15.03 -2.83
C LEU A 628 0.27 -16.21 -3.35
N LEU A 629 0.60 -16.25 -4.65
CA LEU A 629 1.38 -17.35 -5.25
C LEU A 629 2.76 -17.51 -4.62
N ASP A 630 3.31 -16.49 -3.96
CA ASP A 630 4.57 -16.58 -3.23
C ASP A 630 4.47 -17.30 -1.89
N ILE A 631 3.25 -17.56 -1.43
CA ILE A 631 2.94 -18.26 -0.18
C ILE A 631 2.56 -19.69 -0.51
N GLU A 632 3.16 -20.65 0.19
CA GLU A 632 2.83 -22.06 0.06
C GLU A 632 1.34 -22.33 0.32
N GLY A 633 0.73 -23.20 -0.49
CA GLY A 633 -0.68 -23.56 -0.40
C GLY A 633 -1.62 -22.69 -1.24
N TYR A 634 -1.15 -21.62 -1.89
CA TYR A 634 -1.95 -20.84 -2.84
C TYR A 634 -1.54 -21.13 -4.29
N ASP A 635 -2.51 -21.20 -5.19
CA ASP A 635 -2.29 -21.72 -6.55
C ASP A 635 -2.96 -20.91 -7.67
N GLY A 636 -3.25 -19.62 -7.41
CA GLY A 636 -3.35 -18.61 -8.47
C GLY A 636 -4.72 -17.95 -8.60
N LEU A 637 -5.22 -17.91 -9.83
CA LEU A 637 -6.35 -17.11 -10.35
C LEU A 637 -5.96 -15.64 -10.63
N LYS A 638 -6.78 -14.65 -10.24
CA LYS A 638 -6.74 -13.34 -10.89
C LYS A 638 -7.03 -12.16 -9.96
N THR A 639 -6.13 -11.18 -10.01
CA THR A 639 -6.30 -9.84 -9.44
C THR A 639 -7.14 -8.93 -10.35
N GLY A 640 -7.79 -7.91 -9.78
CA GLY A 640 -8.35 -6.82 -10.57
C GLY A 640 -8.40 -5.50 -9.79
N THR A 641 -8.09 -4.39 -10.45
CA THR A 641 -8.22 -3.05 -9.87
C THR A 641 -8.66 -2.04 -10.91
N THR A 642 -9.67 -1.27 -10.57
CA THR A 642 -10.02 0.02 -11.18
C THR A 642 -10.49 0.95 -10.08
N ASN A 643 -10.59 2.26 -10.35
CA ASN A 643 -11.09 3.21 -9.36
C ASN A 643 -12.51 2.85 -8.89
N ALA A 644 -13.39 2.42 -9.80
CA ALA A 644 -14.76 2.04 -9.47
C ALA A 644 -14.85 0.70 -8.72
N ALA A 645 -14.07 -0.30 -9.16
CA ALA A 645 -14.06 -1.64 -8.56
C ALA A 645 -13.42 -1.69 -7.18
N GLY A 646 -12.44 -0.82 -6.90
CA GLY A 646 -11.51 -1.02 -5.79
C GLY A 646 -10.59 -2.23 -6.05
N ALA A 647 -10.04 -2.79 -4.97
CA ALA A 647 -9.13 -3.94 -5.08
C ALA A 647 -9.90 -5.27 -5.03
N CYS A 648 -9.93 -5.98 -6.16
CA CYS A 648 -10.57 -7.29 -6.30
C CYS A 648 -9.53 -8.42 -6.38
N LEU A 649 -9.90 -9.59 -5.87
CA LEU A 649 -9.12 -10.82 -6.01
C LEU A 649 -10.05 -12.02 -6.12
N VAL A 650 -9.82 -12.85 -7.13
CA VAL A 650 -10.28 -14.24 -7.16
C VAL A 650 -9.03 -15.08 -6.91
N ALA A 651 -9.02 -15.87 -5.84
CA ALA A 651 -7.87 -16.67 -5.43
C ALA A 651 -8.27 -18.11 -5.13
N SER A 652 -7.33 -19.03 -5.35
CA SER A 652 -7.45 -20.43 -4.97
C SER A 652 -6.33 -20.81 -4.01
N GLY A 653 -6.68 -21.68 -3.06
CA GLY A 653 -5.74 -22.22 -2.09
C GLY A 653 -6.13 -23.63 -1.68
N ASN A 654 -5.12 -24.46 -1.43
CA ASN A 654 -5.26 -25.84 -0.99
C ASN A 654 -4.53 -26.05 0.33
N ARG A 655 -5.25 -26.60 1.32
CA ARG A 655 -4.69 -27.03 2.59
C ARG A 655 -5.20 -28.42 2.92
N ASP A 656 -4.29 -29.37 3.12
CA ASP A 656 -4.59 -30.76 3.48
C ASP A 656 -5.61 -31.44 2.54
N GLY A 657 -5.51 -31.14 1.23
CA GLY A 657 -6.41 -31.67 0.21
C GLY A 657 -7.75 -30.94 0.07
N LYS A 658 -8.02 -29.93 0.91
CA LYS A 658 -9.22 -29.08 0.85
C LYS A 658 -8.90 -27.82 0.05
N ARG A 659 -9.15 -27.87 -1.27
CA ARG A 659 -8.98 -26.71 -2.15
C ARG A 659 -10.22 -25.83 -2.14
N LEU A 660 -10.04 -24.56 -1.83
CA LEU A 660 -11.09 -23.53 -1.77
C LEU A 660 -10.83 -22.44 -2.81
N ILE A 661 -11.92 -21.80 -3.23
CA ILE A 661 -11.91 -20.54 -3.97
C ILE A 661 -12.40 -19.45 -3.02
N VAL A 662 -11.66 -18.34 -2.93
CA VAL A 662 -12.10 -17.14 -2.22
C VAL A 662 -12.13 -15.97 -3.20
N VAL A 663 -13.28 -15.30 -3.24
CA VAL A 663 -13.48 -14.08 -4.03
C VAL A 663 -13.69 -12.91 -3.09
N VAL A 664 -12.93 -11.84 -3.33
CA VAL A 664 -12.98 -10.55 -2.63
C VAL A 664 -13.24 -9.46 -3.66
N LEU A 665 -14.32 -8.69 -3.49
CA LEU A 665 -14.69 -7.58 -4.37
C LEU A 665 -14.68 -6.25 -3.61
N GLY A 666 -13.92 -5.30 -4.14
CA GLY A 666 -13.84 -3.94 -3.63
C GLY A 666 -13.23 -3.82 -2.23
N ALA A 667 -12.11 -4.50 -1.98
CA ALA A 667 -11.27 -4.23 -0.81
C ALA A 667 -10.76 -2.78 -0.82
N SER A 668 -10.49 -2.25 0.38
CA SER A 668 -10.13 -0.84 0.60
C SER A 668 -8.77 -0.43 0.02
N GLY A 669 -7.97 -1.40 -0.44
CA GLY A 669 -6.65 -1.20 -1.04
C GLY A 669 -6.03 -2.50 -1.54
N SER A 670 -4.92 -2.39 -2.27
CA SER A 670 -4.24 -3.54 -2.88
C SER A 670 -3.78 -4.57 -1.86
N GLU A 671 -3.15 -4.15 -0.77
CA GLU A 671 -2.72 -5.05 0.31
C GLU A 671 -3.91 -5.60 1.11
N ALA A 672 -4.96 -4.79 1.29
CA ALA A 672 -6.16 -5.19 2.00
C ALA A 672 -6.86 -6.38 1.34
N ARG A 673 -6.85 -6.48 0.00
CA ARG A 673 -7.42 -7.63 -0.72
C ARG A 673 -6.76 -8.96 -0.32
N TYR A 674 -5.44 -8.92 -0.09
CA TYR A 674 -4.68 -10.11 0.28
C TYR A 674 -4.85 -10.45 1.76
N ALA A 675 -4.93 -9.44 2.63
CA ALA A 675 -5.26 -9.63 4.03
C ALA A 675 -6.67 -10.24 4.20
N ASP A 676 -7.68 -9.65 3.55
CA ASP A 676 -9.06 -10.14 3.54
C ASP A 676 -9.10 -11.60 3.05
N SER A 677 -8.48 -11.89 1.91
CA SER A 677 -8.48 -13.23 1.33
C SER A 677 -7.81 -14.25 2.25
N ARG A 678 -6.62 -13.97 2.79
CA ARG A 678 -5.93 -14.90 3.70
C ARG A 678 -6.73 -15.16 4.97
N ASN A 679 -7.38 -14.14 5.52
CA ASN A 679 -8.23 -14.28 6.70
C ASN A 679 -9.45 -15.16 6.40
N LEU A 680 -10.11 -14.93 5.27
CA LEU A 680 -11.25 -15.73 4.81
C LEU A 680 -10.86 -17.19 4.55
N PHE A 681 -9.73 -17.44 3.88
CA PHE A 681 -9.19 -18.80 3.68
C PHE A 681 -8.93 -19.52 5.01
N ARG A 682 -8.21 -18.87 5.94
CA ARG A 682 -7.89 -19.44 7.26
C ARG A 682 -9.15 -19.77 8.05
N TRP A 683 -10.10 -18.84 8.07
CA TRP A 683 -11.38 -19.03 8.73
C TRP A 683 -12.18 -20.18 8.10
N ALA A 684 -12.33 -20.20 6.77
CA ALA A 684 -13.09 -21.24 6.09
C ALA A 684 -12.49 -22.64 6.29
N TRP A 685 -11.17 -22.80 6.20
CA TRP A 685 -10.53 -24.09 6.49
C TRP A 685 -10.77 -24.55 7.93
N ALA A 686 -10.77 -23.63 8.89
CA ALA A 686 -11.09 -23.94 10.29
C ALA A 686 -12.56 -24.36 10.46
N GLU A 687 -13.50 -23.65 9.85
CA GLU A 687 -14.93 -23.97 9.91
C GLU A 687 -15.26 -25.31 9.26
N ILE A 688 -14.65 -25.61 8.12
CA ILE A 688 -14.81 -26.90 7.43
C ILE A 688 -14.13 -28.03 8.22
N GLY A 689 -13.11 -27.75 9.04
CA GLY A 689 -12.48 -28.73 9.92
C GLY A 689 -13.32 -29.12 11.13
N LYS A 690 -14.33 -28.31 11.51
CA LYS A 690 -15.26 -28.60 12.61
C LYS A 690 -16.44 -29.48 12.19
N ARG A 691 -16.69 -29.61 10.88
CA ARG A 691 -17.72 -30.48 10.27
C ARG A 691 -17.10 -31.82 9.91
#